data_AF-A0A834WKT3-F1
#
_entry.id   AF-A0A834WKT3-F1
#
_cell.length_a   1.000
_cell.length_b   1.000
_cell.length_c   1.000
_cell.angle_alpha   90.00
_cell.angle_beta   90.00
_cell.angle_gamma   90.00
#
_symmetry.space_group_name_H-M   'P 1'
#
loop_
_entity.id
_entity.type
_entity.pdbx_description
1 polymer ?
#
loop_
_entity_poly.entity_id
_entity_poly.type
_entity_poly.pdbx_seq_one_letter_code
_entity_poly.pdbx_strand_id
1 'polypeptide(L)'
;MLTMKFPLVTPSSCRYLPSLEDLVKLLKVLADTKRLKFGKATHAQLIVRNQTSKKSDMTQINSLINLYVKCDQMPIARRLFDTMPERNVVSWSALMAGYLHKDSGRVEEGKQCHGYLIKSGLVFHQYVKNALIHMYSRCFHVELAMQILDTVPGYDIFSYNSILNALVESGYTVEAEAVLVRMADQLIAWDNVTYVSVFGLCSQLKNLQLGLQIHAQMLKADMKFDVFVSSTMIDMYGKCGKVLSARKFFDSLQNRNVVAWTAVMTAYLQNGYFEETLNLFRIMELEDTVPNECTFSVLLNACAGLASLSLGNTLHARVAKAGFKNHMTVRNALINMYSKTGSIDSAYNVFLDMMYRDTITWNAMICGYSHHGLGRHALKVFQDMMSAGERPNYITFIGVLSACSHLGFVQEGFYYLNQLMRDFEIEPGLEHYTCMVALLSKVGLLDEAENFMKTTQVKWDVVAWRTLLNACHVHRNYRLGKRIAESVIQMDPHDVGTYTLLSNMHAKARRWDGVANIRKLMRERNIKKEPGVSWLEIRNEIHVFLSEVSNHPESSQIFEKVQQLLAMIKSLGYVPDIAAVLHDVEDEQKEGYLSYHSEKLAIAYGLMKIPSPAPIRIIKNLRMCDDCHTAVKLIAKVTNRLIIVRDANRFHHFQDGYCTCADHW
;
A
#
# COMPACT_ATOMS: atom_id res chain seq x y z
N MET A 1 -1.44 4.31 55.01
CA MET A 1 -2.48 3.53 55.70
C MET A 1 -3.36 2.87 54.64
N LEU A 2 -3.00 1.68 54.17
CA LEU A 2 -3.82 0.82 53.30
C LEU A 2 -3.36 -0.63 53.51
N THR A 3 -3.91 -1.26 54.54
CA THR A 3 -3.74 -2.67 54.88
C THR A 3 -4.60 -3.53 53.95
N MET A 4 -4.00 -4.14 52.94
CA MET A 4 -4.63 -5.26 52.22
C MET A 4 -4.49 -6.52 53.09
N LYS A 5 -5.61 -6.97 53.66
CA LYS A 5 -5.71 -8.28 54.34
C LYS A 5 -5.53 -9.38 53.30
N PHE A 6 -4.42 -10.12 53.38
CA PHE A 6 -4.31 -11.44 52.76
C PHE A 6 -5.14 -12.45 53.57
N PRO A 7 -5.72 -13.48 52.94
CA PRO A 7 -6.30 -14.59 53.69
C PRO A 7 -5.18 -15.31 54.45
N LEU A 8 -5.34 -15.44 55.76
CA LEU A 8 -4.54 -16.31 56.61
C LEU A 8 -4.72 -17.75 56.12
N VAL A 9 -3.68 -18.30 55.47
CA VAL A 9 -3.61 -19.72 55.16
C VAL A 9 -3.29 -20.45 56.47
N THR A 10 -4.23 -21.25 56.96
CA THR A 10 -4.04 -22.13 58.11
C THR A 10 -3.04 -23.26 57.80
N PRO A 11 -2.28 -23.76 58.79
CA PRO A 11 -1.19 -24.73 58.61
C PRO A 11 -1.67 -26.18 58.34
N SER A 12 -2.79 -26.36 57.64
CA SER A 12 -3.42 -27.67 57.39
C SER A 12 -3.55 -28.05 55.91
N SER A 13 -3.07 -27.22 54.97
CA SER A 13 -3.00 -27.55 53.53
C SER A 13 -1.60 -27.94 53.06
N CYS A 14 -0.81 -28.60 53.91
CA CYS A 14 0.50 -29.14 53.55
C CYS A 14 0.35 -30.60 53.07
N ARG A 15 -0.21 -30.80 51.88
CA ARG A 15 -0.08 -32.08 51.16
C ARG A 15 0.35 -31.77 49.73
N TYR A 16 1.62 -32.08 49.47
CA TYR A 16 2.37 -31.92 48.22
C TYR A 16 2.55 -30.48 47.74
N LEU A 17 3.52 -29.76 48.33
CA LEU A 17 4.21 -28.71 47.60
C LEU A 17 4.87 -29.36 46.36
N PRO A 18 4.59 -28.88 45.12
CA PRO A 18 5.22 -29.41 43.91
C PRO A 18 6.74 -29.39 44.05
N SER A 19 7.48 -30.29 43.42
CA SER A 19 8.95 -30.25 43.49
C SER A 19 9.48 -28.94 42.89
N LEU A 20 10.73 -28.56 43.22
CA LEU A 20 11.35 -27.38 42.60
C LEU A 20 11.41 -27.51 41.07
N GLU A 21 11.60 -28.73 40.58
CA GLU A 21 11.58 -29.06 39.15
C GLU A 21 10.19 -28.85 38.54
N ASP A 22 9.12 -29.21 39.25
CA ASP A 22 7.74 -28.99 38.81
C ASP A 22 7.40 -27.51 38.74
N LEU A 23 7.90 -26.69 39.66
CA LEU A 23 7.71 -25.24 39.63
C LEU A 23 8.45 -24.60 38.45
N VAL A 24 9.66 -25.06 38.11
CA VAL A 24 10.40 -24.60 36.92
C VAL A 24 9.68 -25.01 35.63
N LYS A 25 9.20 -26.25 35.53
CA LYS A 25 8.38 -26.72 34.39
C LYS A 25 7.10 -25.89 34.25
N LEU A 26 6.42 -25.62 35.37
CA LEU A 26 5.22 -24.77 35.39
C LEU A 26 5.53 -23.35 34.92
N LEU A 27 6.62 -22.73 35.40
CA LEU A 27 7.04 -21.40 34.93
C LEU A 27 7.26 -21.37 33.41
N LYS A 28 7.85 -22.42 32.84
CA LYS A 28 8.05 -22.53 31.38
C LYS A 28 6.70 -22.57 30.64
N VAL A 29 5.76 -23.41 31.08
CA VAL A 29 4.41 -23.49 30.51
C VAL A 29 3.66 -22.16 30.64
N LEU A 30 3.77 -21.48 31.79
CA LEU A 30 3.15 -20.18 32.02
C LEU A 30 3.77 -19.08 31.15
N ALA A 31 5.06 -19.16 30.87
CA ALA A 31 5.76 -18.25 29.95
C ALA A 31 5.30 -18.46 28.51
N ASP A 32 5.18 -19.71 28.07
CA ASP A 32 4.73 -20.05 26.71
C ASP A 32 3.24 -19.69 26.49
N THR A 33 2.43 -19.75 27.54
CA THR A 33 1.00 -19.37 27.52
C THR A 33 0.72 -17.90 27.93
N LYS A 34 1.77 -17.11 28.23
CA LYS A 34 1.69 -15.69 28.64
C LYS A 34 0.73 -15.42 29.82
N ARG A 35 0.64 -16.35 30.78
CA ARG A 35 -0.30 -16.27 31.92
C ARG A 35 0.30 -15.52 33.11
N LEU A 36 0.39 -14.20 33.02
CA LEU A 36 1.07 -13.35 34.02
C LEU A 36 0.55 -13.51 35.47
N LYS A 37 -0.78 -13.60 35.66
CA LYS A 37 -1.38 -13.69 37.02
C LYS A 37 -0.90 -14.95 37.76
N PHE A 38 -0.96 -16.09 37.10
CA PHE A 38 -0.47 -17.36 37.64
C PHE A 38 1.04 -17.35 37.80
N GLY A 39 1.76 -16.75 36.84
CA GLY A 39 3.21 -16.56 36.94
C GLY A 39 3.65 -15.79 38.19
N LYS A 40 2.94 -14.70 38.55
CA LYS A 40 3.21 -13.95 39.79
C LYS A 40 2.92 -14.78 41.05
N ALA A 41 1.89 -15.63 41.04
CA ALA A 41 1.60 -16.52 42.16
C ALA A 41 2.69 -17.59 42.35
N THR A 42 3.17 -18.20 41.27
CA THR A 42 4.29 -19.16 41.29
C THR A 42 5.59 -18.50 41.77
N HIS A 43 5.86 -17.26 41.36
CA HIS A 43 7.00 -16.48 41.86
C HIS A 43 6.91 -16.24 43.38
N ALA A 44 5.73 -15.87 43.91
CA ALA A 44 5.54 -15.70 45.35
C ALA A 44 5.81 -17.01 46.13
N GLN A 45 5.36 -18.15 45.61
CA GLN A 45 5.64 -19.47 46.21
C GLN A 45 7.14 -19.81 46.22
N LEU A 46 7.87 -19.45 45.16
CA LEU A 46 9.33 -19.61 45.11
C LEU A 46 10.06 -18.74 46.14
N ILE A 47 9.61 -17.50 46.36
CA ILE A 47 10.19 -16.61 47.39
C ILE A 47 10.04 -17.23 48.78
N VAL A 48 8.84 -17.69 49.13
CA VAL A 48 8.55 -18.32 50.44
C VAL A 48 9.39 -19.57 50.63
N ARG A 49 9.59 -20.38 49.58
CA ARG A 49 10.39 -21.60 49.66
C ARG A 49 11.90 -21.31 49.74
N ASN A 50 12.40 -20.34 48.98
CA ASN A 50 13.82 -19.97 49.00
C ASN A 50 14.25 -19.32 50.31
N GLN A 51 13.33 -18.77 51.12
CA GLN A 51 13.63 -18.37 52.50
C GLN A 51 14.00 -19.57 53.41
N THR A 52 13.53 -20.77 53.08
CA THR A 52 13.85 -22.01 53.82
C THR A 52 15.05 -22.79 53.26
N SER A 53 15.53 -22.44 52.06
CA SER A 53 16.64 -23.08 51.34
C SER A 53 17.78 -22.08 51.15
N LYS A 54 18.95 -22.30 51.76
CA LYS A 54 20.13 -21.42 51.61
C LYS A 54 20.72 -21.34 50.18
N LYS A 55 20.14 -22.03 49.19
CA LYS A 55 20.51 -21.93 47.77
C LYS A 55 19.35 -21.37 46.96
N SER A 56 19.48 -20.13 46.51
CA SER A 56 18.75 -19.61 45.35
C SER A 56 19.36 -20.26 44.10
N ASP A 57 18.62 -21.16 43.46
CA ASP A 57 19.12 -21.86 42.27
C ASP A 57 18.99 -20.98 41.03
N MET A 58 20.10 -20.80 40.31
CA MET A 58 20.24 -19.94 39.12
C MET A 58 19.18 -20.29 38.05
N THR A 59 18.80 -21.56 37.96
CA THR A 59 17.77 -22.09 37.05
C THR A 59 16.38 -21.47 37.31
N GLN A 60 16.05 -21.18 38.58
CA GLN A 60 14.75 -20.62 38.97
C GLN A 60 14.63 -19.15 38.57
N ILE A 61 15.67 -18.36 38.85
CA ILE A 61 15.71 -16.93 38.47
C ILE A 61 15.68 -16.81 36.94
N ASN A 62 16.43 -17.64 36.21
CA ASN A 62 16.39 -17.67 34.74
C ASN A 62 14.99 -17.96 34.19
N SER A 63 14.27 -18.91 34.79
CA SER A 63 12.90 -19.25 34.39
C SER A 63 11.91 -18.12 34.69
N LEU A 64 12.11 -17.39 35.80
CA LEU A 64 11.32 -16.21 36.16
C LEU A 64 11.58 -15.03 35.22
N ILE A 65 12.85 -14.77 34.89
CA ILE A 65 13.22 -13.73 33.90
C ILE A 65 12.51 -14.02 32.58
N ASN A 66 12.62 -15.25 32.06
CA ASN A 66 11.96 -15.65 30.81
C ASN A 66 10.43 -15.49 30.87
N LEU A 67 9.79 -15.87 31.99
CA LEU A 67 8.35 -15.66 32.20
C LEU A 67 7.97 -14.18 32.13
N TYR A 68 8.66 -13.32 32.90
CA TYR A 68 8.34 -11.89 32.95
C TYR A 68 8.63 -11.19 31.63
N VAL A 69 9.69 -11.60 30.93
CA VAL A 69 9.99 -11.17 29.57
C VAL A 69 8.84 -11.51 28.61
N LYS A 70 8.41 -12.77 28.54
CA LYS A 70 7.33 -13.20 27.64
C LYS A 70 5.96 -12.59 27.98
N CYS A 71 5.77 -12.15 29.23
CA CYS A 71 4.56 -11.46 29.70
C CYS A 71 4.66 -9.92 29.63
N ASP A 72 5.64 -9.37 28.90
CA ASP A 72 5.86 -7.94 28.70
C ASP A 72 6.02 -7.16 30.03
N GLN A 73 6.68 -7.77 31.03
CA GLN A 73 7.00 -7.17 32.34
C GLN A 73 8.49 -6.93 32.48
N MET A 74 9.08 -6.21 31.53
CA MET A 74 10.52 -5.96 31.47
C MET A 74 11.12 -5.32 32.73
N PRO A 75 10.47 -4.36 33.42
CA PRO A 75 11.02 -3.80 34.66
C PRO A 75 11.19 -4.84 35.77
N ILE A 76 10.29 -5.83 35.85
CA ILE A 76 10.37 -6.89 36.86
C ILE A 76 11.47 -7.90 36.50
N ALA A 77 11.56 -8.27 35.22
CA ALA A 77 12.63 -9.12 34.70
C ALA A 77 14.01 -8.49 34.96
N ARG A 78 14.16 -7.19 34.72
CA ARG A 78 15.40 -6.45 34.99
C ARG A 78 15.77 -6.47 36.47
N ARG A 79 14.83 -6.18 37.37
CA ARG A 79 15.09 -6.23 38.82
C ARG A 79 15.56 -7.61 39.27
N LEU A 80 14.91 -8.67 38.79
CA LEU A 80 15.33 -10.05 39.08
C LEU A 80 16.75 -10.34 38.58
N PHE A 81 17.04 -9.90 37.36
CA PHE A 81 18.36 -10.02 36.77
C PHE A 81 19.45 -9.25 37.53
N ASP A 82 19.13 -8.05 38.03
CA ASP A 82 20.06 -7.21 38.80
C ASP A 82 20.38 -7.83 40.17
N THR A 83 19.42 -8.53 40.78
CA THR A 83 19.61 -9.24 42.06
C THR A 83 20.44 -10.53 41.96
N MET A 84 20.81 -10.98 40.75
CA MET A 84 21.62 -12.19 40.58
C MET A 84 23.08 -11.95 41.00
N PRO A 85 23.65 -12.78 41.90
CA PRO A 85 25.06 -12.67 42.30
C PRO A 85 26.01 -13.10 41.19
N GLU A 86 25.63 -14.10 40.40
CA GLU A 86 26.32 -14.52 39.18
C GLU A 86 25.33 -14.64 38.03
N ARG A 87 25.72 -14.16 36.84
CA ARG A 87 24.90 -14.13 35.63
C ARG A 87 25.54 -15.03 34.59
N ASN A 88 24.77 -15.97 34.06
CA ASN A 88 25.23 -16.90 33.03
C ASN A 88 24.60 -16.60 31.66
N VAL A 89 25.00 -17.35 30.63
CA VAL A 89 24.49 -17.22 29.25
C VAL A 89 22.96 -17.21 29.20
N VAL A 90 22.29 -18.10 29.93
CA VAL A 90 20.83 -18.22 29.95
C VAL A 90 20.15 -16.96 30.51
N SER A 91 20.68 -16.39 31.59
CA SER A 91 20.17 -15.15 32.19
C SER A 91 20.25 -13.97 31.22
N TRP A 92 21.39 -13.84 30.53
CA TRP A 92 21.64 -12.76 29.57
C TRP A 92 20.81 -12.92 28.30
N SER A 93 20.75 -14.13 27.72
CA SER A 93 19.92 -14.42 26.56
C SER A 93 18.44 -14.19 26.83
N ALA A 94 17.93 -14.58 28.00
CA ALA A 94 16.54 -14.35 28.38
C ALA A 94 16.24 -12.85 28.54
N LEU A 95 17.15 -12.07 29.13
CA LEU A 95 16.99 -10.64 29.28
C LEU A 95 17.04 -9.90 27.93
N MET A 96 17.98 -10.26 27.05
CA MET A 96 18.08 -9.69 25.70
C MET A 96 16.83 -10.00 24.85
N ALA A 97 16.27 -11.21 24.98
CA ALA A 97 14.97 -11.55 24.40
C ALA A 97 13.84 -10.63 24.90
N GLY A 98 13.95 -10.06 26.09
CA GLY A 98 12.98 -9.10 26.63
C GLY A 98 13.12 -7.70 26.08
N TYR A 99 14.34 -7.24 25.81
CA TYR A 99 14.55 -5.96 25.10
C TYR A 99 14.07 -6.02 23.64
N LEU A 100 14.02 -7.24 23.09
CA LEU A 100 13.47 -7.57 21.77
C LEU A 100 11.93 -7.58 21.67
N HIS A 101 11.21 -7.64 22.81
CA HIS A 101 9.75 -7.73 22.82
C HIS A 101 9.10 -6.37 22.48
N LYS A 102 8.33 -6.34 21.38
CA LYS A 102 7.43 -5.27 20.86
C LYS A 102 7.91 -3.83 21.06
N ASP A 103 8.44 -3.20 20.00
CA ASP A 103 8.59 -1.74 19.82
C ASP A 103 9.20 -0.97 20.99
N SER A 104 9.94 -1.64 21.88
CA SER A 104 10.33 -1.04 23.15
C SER A 104 11.37 0.08 22.99
N GLY A 105 12.04 0.17 21.83
CA GLY A 105 13.03 1.20 21.55
C GLY A 105 14.21 1.21 22.53
N ARG A 106 14.38 0.15 23.35
CA ARG A 106 15.38 0.05 24.43
C ARG A 106 16.75 -0.34 23.92
N VAL A 107 17.17 0.28 22.84
CA VAL A 107 18.49 0.08 22.23
C VAL A 107 19.58 0.49 23.22
N GLU A 108 19.35 1.55 23.99
CA GLU A 108 20.32 2.05 24.97
C GLU A 108 20.56 1.05 26.10
N GLU A 109 19.51 0.44 26.66
CA GLU A 109 19.68 -0.65 27.62
C GLU A 109 20.32 -1.90 27.00
N GLY A 110 20.02 -2.19 25.72
CA GLY A 110 20.70 -3.22 24.93
C GLY A 110 22.20 -2.96 24.78
N LYS A 111 22.61 -1.72 24.47
CA LYS A 111 24.01 -1.28 24.38
C LYS A 111 24.74 -1.39 25.72
N GLN A 112 24.07 -1.08 26.84
CA GLN A 112 24.64 -1.29 28.18
C GLN A 112 24.91 -2.77 28.45
N CYS A 113 23.97 -3.65 28.06
CA CYS A 113 24.16 -5.09 28.16
C CYS A 113 25.33 -5.57 27.29
N HIS A 114 25.42 -5.10 26.05
CA HIS A 114 26.53 -5.38 25.15
C HIS A 114 27.89 -4.98 25.75
N GLY A 115 28.00 -3.78 26.31
CA GLY A 115 29.24 -3.30 26.94
C GLY A 115 29.71 -4.19 28.11
N TYR A 116 28.78 -4.72 28.92
CA TYR A 116 29.12 -5.68 29.97
C TYR A 116 29.54 -7.03 29.40
N LEU A 117 28.86 -7.52 28.37
CA LEU A 117 29.17 -8.81 27.72
C LEU A 117 30.56 -8.82 27.08
N ILE A 118 31.02 -7.68 26.56
CA ILE A 118 32.41 -7.49 26.13
C ILE A 118 33.37 -7.57 27.33
N LYS A 119 33.13 -6.77 28.39
CA LYS A 119 34.01 -6.73 29.58
C LYS A 119 34.13 -8.07 30.29
N SER A 120 33.06 -8.86 30.30
CA SER A 120 33.01 -10.18 30.94
C SER A 120 33.49 -11.33 30.05
N GLY A 121 33.78 -11.08 28.77
CA GLY A 121 34.15 -12.12 27.81
C GLY A 121 32.99 -13.05 27.39
N LEU A 122 31.78 -12.83 27.91
CA LEU A 122 30.61 -13.66 27.59
C LEU A 122 30.16 -13.52 26.13
N VAL A 123 30.57 -12.45 25.44
CA VAL A 123 30.28 -12.24 24.02
C VAL A 123 30.84 -13.36 23.12
N PHE A 124 31.90 -14.06 23.54
CA PHE A 124 32.48 -15.18 22.79
C PHE A 124 31.63 -16.47 22.86
N HIS A 125 30.59 -16.52 23.70
CA HIS A 125 29.62 -17.61 23.68
C HIS A 125 28.61 -17.40 22.55
N GLN A 126 28.49 -18.39 21.67
CA GLN A 126 27.62 -18.34 20.48
C GLN A 126 26.18 -17.91 20.77
N TYR A 127 25.54 -18.44 21.83
CA TYR A 127 24.18 -18.05 22.21
C TYR A 127 24.03 -16.58 22.63
N VAL A 128 25.07 -16.01 23.25
CA VAL A 128 25.09 -14.60 23.67
C VAL A 128 25.32 -13.71 22.46
N LYS A 129 26.29 -14.08 21.60
CA LYS A 129 26.56 -13.42 20.32
C LYS A 129 25.29 -13.35 19.45
N ASN A 130 24.62 -14.48 19.25
CA ASN A 130 23.40 -14.58 18.45
C ASN A 130 22.27 -13.71 19.00
N ALA A 131 22.11 -13.69 20.33
CA ALA A 131 21.10 -12.85 20.97
C ALA A 131 21.40 -11.34 20.80
N LEU A 132 22.68 -10.94 20.84
CA LEU A 132 23.10 -9.56 20.57
C LEU A 132 22.88 -9.17 19.11
N ILE A 133 23.31 -10.01 18.17
CA ILE A 133 23.11 -9.79 16.72
C ILE A 133 21.62 -9.66 16.41
N HIS A 134 20.81 -10.62 16.87
CA HIS A 134 19.37 -10.57 16.69
C HIS A 134 18.74 -9.32 17.34
N MET A 135 19.22 -8.90 18.51
CA MET A 135 18.79 -7.66 19.16
C MET A 135 19.07 -6.43 18.29
N TYR A 136 20.32 -6.24 17.86
CA TYR A 136 20.68 -5.11 17.03
C TYR A 136 19.98 -5.11 15.66
N SER A 137 19.86 -6.28 15.03
CA SER A 137 19.12 -6.48 13.79
C SER A 137 17.65 -6.04 13.91
N ARG A 138 16.95 -6.48 14.97
CA ARG A 138 15.53 -6.13 15.19
C ARG A 138 15.31 -4.69 15.64
N CYS A 139 16.34 -4.05 16.18
CA CYS A 139 16.34 -2.64 16.53
C CYS A 139 16.83 -1.74 15.39
N PHE A 140 16.94 -2.25 14.16
CA PHE A 140 17.38 -1.50 12.98
C PHE A 140 18.79 -0.89 13.10
N HIS A 141 19.63 -1.42 13.98
CA HIS A 141 21.04 -1.04 14.15
C HIS A 141 21.96 -2.11 13.54
N VAL A 142 21.76 -2.37 12.25
CA VAL A 142 22.44 -3.49 11.57
C VAL A 142 23.96 -3.31 11.48
N GLU A 143 24.46 -2.07 11.48
CA GLU A 143 25.90 -1.77 11.54
C GLU A 143 26.56 -2.39 12.78
N LEU A 144 25.92 -2.27 13.95
CA LEU A 144 26.41 -2.86 15.19
C LEU A 144 26.32 -4.39 15.16
N ALA A 145 25.27 -4.94 14.54
CA ALA A 145 25.14 -6.37 14.34
C ALA A 145 26.28 -6.93 13.44
N MET A 146 26.60 -6.22 12.36
CA MET A 146 27.71 -6.54 11.45
C MET A 146 29.07 -6.44 12.15
N GLN A 147 29.28 -5.38 12.94
CA GLN A 147 30.51 -5.23 13.72
C GLN A 147 30.74 -6.40 14.68
N ILE A 148 29.69 -6.90 15.33
CA ILE A 148 29.79 -8.09 16.20
C ILE A 148 30.09 -9.34 15.39
N LEU A 149 29.48 -9.49 14.21
CA LEU A 149 29.76 -10.60 13.31
C LEU A 149 31.23 -10.63 12.86
N ASP A 150 31.84 -9.47 12.63
CA ASP A 150 33.22 -9.31 12.19
C ASP A 150 34.26 -9.46 13.30
N THR A 151 33.94 -8.95 14.49
CA THR A 151 34.90 -8.88 15.60
C THR A 151 34.91 -10.13 16.48
N VAL A 152 33.79 -10.86 16.54
CA VAL A 152 33.65 -12.05 17.40
C VAL A 152 33.74 -13.33 16.55
N PRO A 153 34.71 -14.22 16.78
CA PRO A 153 34.85 -15.45 16.01
C PRO A 153 33.65 -16.40 16.16
N GLY A 154 33.44 -17.25 15.17
CA GLY A 154 32.34 -18.23 15.13
C GLY A 154 31.20 -17.77 14.22
N TYR A 155 31.12 -18.31 13.02
CA TYR A 155 30.07 -18.02 12.05
C TYR A 155 28.97 -19.07 12.15
N ASP A 156 27.71 -18.63 12.20
CA ASP A 156 26.57 -19.53 12.13
C ASP A 156 25.43 -18.96 11.30
N ILE A 157 24.60 -19.87 10.80
CA ILE A 157 23.46 -19.53 9.94
C ILE A 157 22.46 -18.61 10.62
N PHE A 158 22.29 -18.72 11.94
CA PHE A 158 21.35 -17.89 12.69
C PHE A 158 21.77 -16.42 12.72
N SER A 159 23.05 -16.13 12.95
CA SER A 159 23.58 -14.75 12.95
C SER A 159 23.37 -14.11 11.58
N TYR A 160 23.73 -14.83 10.52
CA TYR A 160 23.55 -14.37 9.15
C TYR A 160 22.08 -14.15 8.78
N ASN A 161 21.21 -15.11 9.09
CA ASN A 161 19.77 -14.98 8.84
C ASN A 161 19.15 -13.79 9.59
N SER A 162 19.59 -13.54 10.83
CA SER A 162 19.12 -12.41 11.63
C SER A 162 19.51 -11.07 11.01
N ILE A 163 20.73 -10.95 10.50
CA ILE A 163 21.22 -9.75 9.80
C ILE A 163 20.53 -9.60 8.45
N LEU A 164 20.55 -10.66 7.64
CA LEU A 164 19.99 -10.64 6.29
C LEU A 164 18.50 -10.30 6.31
N ASN A 165 17.71 -10.93 7.19
CA ASN A 165 16.29 -10.62 7.33
C ASN A 165 16.07 -9.16 7.77
N ALA A 166 16.87 -8.63 8.71
CA ALA A 166 16.75 -7.24 9.11
C ALA A 166 17.11 -6.25 7.99
N LEU A 167 18.16 -6.53 7.21
CA LEU A 167 18.54 -5.70 6.05
C LEU A 167 17.43 -5.70 4.99
N VAL A 168 16.89 -6.88 4.68
CA VAL A 168 15.76 -7.03 3.75
C VAL A 168 14.53 -6.30 4.28
N GLU A 169 14.13 -6.49 5.55
CA GLU A 169 13.01 -5.77 6.15
C GLU A 169 13.18 -4.24 6.12
N SER A 170 14.43 -3.76 6.20
CA SER A 170 14.77 -2.34 6.18
C SER A 170 14.99 -1.76 4.77
N GLY A 171 15.06 -2.60 3.74
CA GLY A 171 15.35 -2.17 2.36
C GLY A 171 16.81 -1.84 2.07
N TYR A 172 17.76 -2.21 2.94
CA TYR A 172 19.20 -2.08 2.72
C TYR A 172 19.71 -3.20 1.80
N THR A 173 19.34 -3.13 0.52
CA THR A 173 19.52 -4.25 -0.43
C THR A 173 20.97 -4.52 -0.80
N VAL A 174 21.82 -3.48 -0.83
CA VAL A 174 23.24 -3.61 -1.21
C VAL A 174 24.02 -4.36 -0.13
N GLU A 175 23.80 -3.96 1.13
CA GLU A 175 24.37 -4.60 2.30
C GLU A 175 23.86 -6.04 2.42
N ALA A 176 22.58 -6.29 2.12
CA ALA A 176 22.02 -7.64 2.09
C ALA A 176 22.68 -8.54 1.03
N GLU A 177 22.95 -8.03 -0.16
CA GLU A 177 23.72 -8.75 -1.20
C GLU A 177 25.15 -9.04 -0.74
N ALA A 178 25.82 -8.10 -0.09
CA ALA A 178 27.17 -8.32 0.45
C ALA A 178 27.21 -9.44 1.51
N VAL A 179 26.20 -9.46 2.40
CA VAL A 179 26.04 -10.53 3.40
C VAL A 179 25.80 -11.88 2.71
N LEU A 180 24.96 -11.91 1.66
CA LEU A 180 24.69 -13.13 0.89
C LEU A 180 25.95 -13.69 0.21
N VAL A 181 26.75 -12.84 -0.43
CA VAL A 181 28.03 -13.24 -1.06
C VAL A 181 28.96 -13.83 0.00
N ARG A 182 29.07 -13.18 1.16
CA ARG A 182 29.90 -13.69 2.27
C ARG A 182 29.43 -15.05 2.78
N MET A 183 28.12 -15.28 2.91
CA MET A 183 27.58 -16.60 3.29
C MET A 183 27.95 -17.68 2.27
N ALA A 184 27.93 -17.34 0.98
CA ALA A 184 28.30 -18.25 -0.11
C ALA A 184 29.81 -18.54 -0.11
N ASP A 185 30.66 -17.52 0.04
CA ASP A 185 32.13 -17.66 0.09
C ASP A 185 32.60 -18.50 1.27
N GLN A 186 31.89 -18.42 2.41
CA GLN A 186 32.16 -19.22 3.60
C GLN A 186 31.58 -20.64 3.54
N LEU A 187 30.95 -21.02 2.43
CA LEU A 187 30.36 -22.35 2.18
C LEU A 187 29.38 -22.80 3.29
N ILE A 188 28.63 -21.85 3.84
CA ILE A 188 27.62 -22.13 4.86
C ILE A 188 26.43 -22.85 4.19
N ALA A 189 25.99 -23.98 4.74
CA ALA A 189 24.80 -24.67 4.26
C ALA A 189 23.53 -23.87 4.59
N TRP A 190 22.72 -23.55 3.59
CA TRP A 190 21.52 -22.72 3.75
C TRP A 190 20.33 -23.54 4.25
N ASP A 191 19.49 -22.90 5.06
CA ASP A 191 18.22 -23.44 5.55
C ASP A 191 17.02 -22.70 4.97
N ASN A 192 15.81 -23.14 5.31
CA ASN A 192 14.57 -22.53 4.83
C ASN A 192 14.50 -21.02 5.15
N VAL A 193 15.02 -20.59 6.30
CA VAL A 193 15.00 -19.18 6.72
C VAL A 193 15.94 -18.34 5.86
N THR A 194 17.10 -18.89 5.49
CA THR A 194 18.01 -18.25 4.53
C THR A 194 17.32 -18.07 3.18
N TYR A 195 16.73 -19.13 2.62
CA TYR A 195 16.07 -19.04 1.31
C TYR A 195 14.89 -18.05 1.30
N VAL A 196 14.08 -18.02 2.37
CA VAL A 196 13.02 -17.01 2.51
C VAL A 196 13.60 -15.60 2.48
N SER A 197 14.67 -15.33 3.24
CA SER A 197 15.29 -14.01 3.29
C SER A 197 15.89 -13.61 1.93
N VAL A 198 16.55 -14.54 1.24
CA VAL A 198 17.18 -14.31 -0.07
C VAL A 198 16.14 -14.13 -1.18
N PHE A 199 15.07 -14.93 -1.23
CA PHE A 199 13.98 -14.68 -2.17
C PHE A 199 13.29 -13.34 -1.89
N GLY A 200 13.15 -12.96 -0.62
CA GLY A 200 12.70 -11.62 -0.22
C GLY A 200 13.58 -10.51 -0.80
N LEU A 201 14.90 -10.66 -0.71
CA LEU A 201 15.87 -9.75 -1.33
C LEU A 201 15.71 -9.66 -2.86
N CYS A 202 15.65 -10.81 -3.54
CA CYS A 202 15.42 -10.87 -4.99
C CYS A 202 14.12 -10.16 -5.40
N SER A 203 13.08 -10.29 -4.58
CA SER A 203 11.78 -9.66 -4.78
C SER A 203 11.84 -8.14 -4.68
N GLN A 204 12.59 -7.60 -3.70
CA GLN A 204 12.78 -6.16 -3.52
C GLN A 204 13.62 -5.55 -4.63
N LEU A 205 14.69 -6.24 -5.02
CA LEU A 205 15.55 -5.85 -6.14
C LEU A 205 14.88 -6.02 -7.52
N LYS A 206 13.77 -6.78 -7.57
CA LYS A 206 13.16 -7.27 -8.82
C LYS A 206 14.18 -7.96 -9.74
N ASN A 207 15.19 -8.61 -9.15
CA ASN A 207 16.26 -9.28 -9.86
C ASN A 207 15.89 -10.74 -10.12
N LEU A 208 15.20 -10.96 -11.24
CA LEU A 208 14.75 -12.30 -11.65
C LEU A 208 15.92 -13.27 -11.85
N GLN A 209 17.06 -12.78 -12.36
CA GLN A 209 18.20 -13.64 -12.68
C GLN A 209 18.79 -14.25 -11.41
N LEU A 210 18.99 -13.43 -10.38
CA LEU A 210 19.43 -13.90 -9.06
C LEU A 210 18.39 -14.88 -8.48
N GLY A 211 17.10 -14.54 -8.54
CA GLY A 211 16.03 -15.43 -8.07
C GLY A 211 16.03 -16.81 -8.75
N LEU A 212 16.30 -16.89 -10.06
CA LEU A 212 16.42 -18.15 -10.80
C LEU A 212 17.66 -18.96 -10.39
N GLN A 213 18.80 -18.30 -10.15
CA GLN A 213 20.02 -18.96 -9.67
C GLN A 213 19.80 -19.59 -8.29
N ILE A 214 19.18 -18.85 -7.37
CA ILE A 214 18.88 -19.32 -6.02
C ILE A 214 17.86 -20.47 -6.05
N HIS A 215 16.83 -20.38 -6.88
CA HIS A 215 15.88 -21.48 -7.07
C HIS A 215 16.56 -22.73 -7.62
N ALA A 216 17.44 -22.61 -8.62
CA ALA A 216 18.19 -23.75 -9.15
C ALA A 216 19.14 -24.36 -8.10
N GLN A 217 19.79 -23.55 -7.27
CA GLN A 217 20.62 -24.02 -6.16
C GLN A 217 19.80 -24.80 -5.14
N MET A 218 18.63 -24.29 -4.75
CA MET A 218 17.73 -24.95 -3.79
C MET A 218 17.27 -26.32 -4.30
N LEU A 219 16.94 -26.43 -5.59
CA LEU A 219 16.59 -27.70 -6.23
C LEU A 219 17.75 -28.69 -6.22
N LYS A 220 18.98 -28.22 -6.48
CA LYS A 220 20.20 -29.07 -6.42
C LYS A 220 20.51 -29.56 -5.00
N ALA A 221 20.12 -28.80 -3.99
CA ALA A 221 20.30 -29.16 -2.58
C ALA A 221 19.22 -30.13 -2.06
N ASP A 222 18.29 -30.58 -2.91
CA ASP A 222 17.15 -31.46 -2.57
C ASP A 222 16.34 -30.94 -1.36
N MET A 223 16.21 -29.62 -1.27
CA MET A 223 15.56 -28.98 -0.14
C MET A 223 14.04 -29.04 -0.29
N LYS A 224 13.34 -29.48 0.75
CA LYS A 224 11.87 -29.54 0.75
C LYS A 224 11.28 -28.13 0.87
N PHE A 225 10.31 -27.83 0.02
CA PHE A 225 9.55 -26.58 0.12
C PHE A 225 8.59 -26.65 1.30
N ASP A 226 8.83 -25.84 2.31
CA ASP A 226 7.81 -25.55 3.32
C ASP A 226 6.89 -24.41 2.85
N VAL A 227 5.84 -24.15 3.62
CA VAL A 227 4.85 -23.12 3.33
C VAL A 227 5.48 -21.73 3.14
N PHE A 228 6.50 -21.40 3.91
CA PHE A 228 7.12 -20.08 3.90
C PHE A 228 8.01 -19.90 2.66
N VAL A 229 8.83 -20.91 2.35
CA VAL A 229 9.65 -20.94 1.13
C VAL A 229 8.75 -20.88 -0.11
N SER A 230 7.72 -21.72 -0.19
CA SER A 230 6.79 -21.72 -1.32
C SER A 230 6.12 -20.36 -1.54
N SER A 231 5.64 -19.74 -0.45
CA SER A 231 4.95 -18.43 -0.55
C SER A 231 5.90 -17.32 -0.99
N THR A 232 7.14 -17.33 -0.48
CA THR A 232 8.15 -16.31 -0.82
C THR A 232 8.65 -16.46 -2.26
N MET A 233 8.73 -17.68 -2.79
CA MET A 233 9.05 -17.90 -4.20
C MET A 233 7.95 -17.41 -5.14
N ILE A 234 6.68 -17.63 -4.78
CA ILE A 234 5.54 -17.09 -5.53
C ILE A 234 5.59 -15.55 -5.51
N ASP A 235 5.84 -14.94 -4.36
CA ASP A 235 6.03 -13.48 -4.22
C ASP A 235 7.20 -12.97 -5.09
N MET A 236 8.33 -13.68 -5.08
CA MET A 236 9.51 -13.33 -5.90
C MET A 236 9.19 -13.35 -7.39
N TYR A 237 8.57 -14.42 -7.90
CA TYR A 237 8.18 -14.46 -9.30
C TYR A 237 7.14 -13.38 -9.63
N GLY A 238 6.18 -13.14 -8.72
CA GLY A 238 5.17 -12.10 -8.85
C GLY A 238 5.76 -10.70 -8.97
N LYS A 239 6.62 -10.29 -8.02
CA LYS A 239 7.27 -8.97 -8.00
C LYS A 239 8.28 -8.77 -9.14
N CYS A 240 8.84 -9.85 -9.67
CA CYS A 240 9.66 -9.84 -10.89
C CYS A 240 8.84 -9.81 -12.20
N GLY A 241 7.50 -9.70 -12.13
CA GLY A 241 6.64 -9.63 -13.31
C GLY A 241 6.43 -10.96 -14.04
N LYS A 242 6.80 -12.09 -13.43
CA LYS A 242 6.68 -13.45 -14.01
C LYS A 242 5.54 -14.23 -13.37
N VAL A 243 4.33 -13.67 -13.46
CA VAL A 243 3.10 -14.25 -12.89
C VAL A 243 2.86 -15.69 -13.35
N LEU A 244 3.09 -15.99 -14.64
CA LEU A 244 2.92 -17.36 -15.14
C LEU A 244 3.91 -18.35 -14.52
N SER A 245 5.13 -17.92 -14.20
CA SER A 245 6.11 -18.74 -13.48
C SER A 245 5.66 -18.95 -12.02
N ALA A 246 5.14 -17.90 -11.39
CA ALA A 246 4.54 -17.99 -10.05
C ALA A 246 3.39 -19.02 -10.03
N ARG A 247 2.51 -18.97 -11.05
CA ARG A 247 1.40 -19.91 -11.22
C ARG A 247 1.87 -21.35 -11.43
N LYS A 248 2.82 -21.58 -12.34
CA LYS A 248 3.38 -22.92 -12.58
C LYS A 248 4.00 -23.52 -11.33
N PHE A 249 4.74 -22.71 -10.57
CA PHE A 249 5.31 -23.16 -9.30
C PHE A 249 4.20 -23.48 -8.29
N PHE A 250 3.22 -22.59 -8.12
CA PHE A 250 2.04 -22.84 -7.27
C PHE A 250 1.31 -24.14 -7.65
N ASP A 251 1.12 -24.41 -8.95
CA ASP A 251 0.44 -25.59 -9.43
C ASP A 251 1.22 -26.88 -9.11
N SER A 252 2.55 -26.81 -9.02
CA SER A 252 3.42 -27.93 -8.65
C SER A 252 3.41 -28.29 -7.16
N LEU A 253 2.81 -27.44 -6.30
CA LEU A 253 2.72 -27.70 -4.86
C LEU A 253 1.75 -28.85 -4.58
N GLN A 254 2.20 -29.87 -3.84
CA GLN A 254 1.37 -31.02 -3.44
C GLN A 254 0.26 -30.62 -2.47
N ASN A 255 0.52 -29.70 -1.54
CA ASN A 255 -0.45 -29.20 -0.56
C ASN A 255 -0.51 -27.67 -0.62
N ARG A 256 -1.57 -27.15 -1.23
CA ARG A 256 -1.81 -25.70 -1.36
C ARG A 256 -2.63 -25.22 -0.18
N ASN A 257 -2.01 -24.53 0.76
CA ASN A 257 -2.73 -23.92 1.88
C ASN A 257 -3.17 -22.48 1.56
N VAL A 258 -3.93 -21.88 2.48
CA VAL A 258 -4.42 -20.50 2.35
C VAL A 258 -3.32 -19.47 2.08
N VAL A 259 -2.11 -19.69 2.61
CA VAL A 259 -0.97 -18.77 2.42
C VAL A 259 -0.47 -18.83 0.97
N ALA A 260 -0.28 -20.03 0.41
CA ALA A 260 0.12 -20.20 -0.98
C ALA A 260 -0.94 -19.65 -1.95
N TRP A 261 -2.23 -19.91 -1.67
CA TRP A 261 -3.35 -19.34 -2.43
C TRP A 261 -3.34 -17.80 -2.40
N THR A 262 -3.16 -17.22 -1.22
CA THR A 262 -3.10 -15.77 -1.05
C THR A 262 -1.87 -15.18 -1.75
N ALA A 263 -0.72 -15.86 -1.72
CA ALA A 263 0.50 -15.44 -2.41
C ALA A 263 0.31 -15.40 -3.93
N VAL A 264 -0.28 -16.46 -4.54
CA VAL A 264 -0.49 -16.47 -5.99
C VAL A 264 -1.53 -15.43 -6.40
N MET A 265 -2.61 -15.25 -5.64
CA MET A 265 -3.57 -14.17 -5.88
C MET A 265 -2.94 -12.78 -5.76
N THR A 266 -2.05 -12.59 -4.79
CA THR A 266 -1.30 -11.33 -4.61
C THR A 266 -0.39 -11.06 -5.82
N ALA A 267 0.29 -12.09 -6.34
CA ALA A 267 1.13 -11.98 -7.53
C ALA A 267 0.32 -11.56 -8.76
N TYR A 268 -0.88 -12.12 -8.96
CA TYR A 268 -1.79 -11.71 -10.03
C TYR A 268 -2.30 -10.27 -9.84
N LEU A 269 -2.74 -9.92 -8.63
CA LEU A 269 -3.21 -8.58 -8.27
C LEU A 269 -2.17 -7.50 -8.56
N GLN A 270 -0.92 -7.70 -8.11
CA GLN A 270 0.17 -6.73 -8.28
C GLN A 270 0.57 -6.49 -9.74
N ASN A 271 0.26 -7.44 -10.61
CA ASN A 271 0.55 -7.36 -12.04
C ASN A 271 -0.68 -6.97 -12.89
N GLY A 272 -1.78 -6.55 -12.25
CA GLY A 272 -2.96 -6.02 -12.93
C GLY A 272 -3.96 -7.08 -13.43
N TYR A 273 -3.75 -8.37 -13.14
CA TYR A 273 -4.64 -9.46 -13.53
C TYR A 273 -5.78 -9.63 -12.52
N PHE A 274 -6.65 -8.61 -12.44
CA PHE A 274 -7.67 -8.51 -11.40
C PHE A 274 -8.81 -9.54 -11.56
N GLU A 275 -9.25 -9.83 -12.79
CA GLU A 275 -10.31 -10.83 -13.03
C GLU A 275 -9.82 -12.23 -12.70
N GLU A 276 -8.59 -12.55 -13.12
CA GLU A 276 -7.95 -13.82 -12.82
C GLU A 276 -7.76 -13.99 -11.31
N THR A 277 -7.45 -12.93 -10.57
CA THR A 277 -7.40 -12.96 -9.10
C THR A 277 -8.72 -13.44 -8.49
N LEU A 278 -9.86 -12.96 -8.99
CA LEU A 278 -11.18 -13.42 -8.54
C LEU A 278 -11.49 -14.85 -8.99
N ASN A 279 -11.03 -15.25 -10.17
CA ASN A 279 -11.17 -16.63 -10.65
C ASN A 279 -10.35 -17.62 -9.80
N LEU A 280 -9.14 -17.25 -9.37
CA LEU A 280 -8.32 -18.05 -8.45
C LEU A 280 -9.05 -18.31 -7.14
N PHE A 281 -9.75 -17.30 -6.60
CA PHE A 281 -10.55 -17.48 -5.40
C PHE A 281 -11.69 -18.47 -5.58
N ARG A 282 -12.35 -18.47 -6.74
CA ARG A 282 -13.37 -19.49 -7.06
C ARG A 282 -12.77 -20.90 -7.05
N ILE A 283 -11.56 -21.08 -7.59
CA ILE A 283 -10.86 -22.37 -7.57
C ILE A 283 -10.48 -22.76 -6.14
N MET A 284 -9.98 -21.81 -5.34
CA MET A 284 -9.67 -22.02 -3.92
C MET A 284 -10.90 -22.49 -3.12
N GLU A 285 -12.07 -21.90 -3.37
CA GLU A 285 -13.34 -22.31 -2.75
C GLU A 285 -13.75 -23.72 -3.20
N LEU A 286 -13.52 -24.09 -4.47
CA LEU A 286 -13.79 -25.44 -4.98
C LEU A 286 -12.83 -26.51 -4.44
N GLU A 287 -11.62 -26.12 -4.03
CA GLU A 287 -10.65 -26.98 -3.35
C GLU A 287 -10.84 -26.95 -1.80
N ASP A 288 -12.00 -26.49 -1.32
CA ASP A 288 -12.39 -26.45 0.11
C ASP A 288 -11.38 -25.72 1.02
N THR A 289 -10.56 -24.82 0.46
CA THR A 289 -9.60 -24.06 1.25
C THR A 289 -10.26 -22.79 1.79
N VAL A 290 -10.31 -22.66 3.11
CA VAL A 290 -10.96 -21.52 3.78
C VAL A 290 -10.14 -20.24 3.61
N PRO A 291 -10.72 -19.13 3.12
CA PRO A 291 -10.04 -17.85 3.01
C PRO A 291 -9.80 -17.20 4.37
N ASN A 292 -8.71 -16.43 4.46
CA ASN A 292 -8.39 -15.64 5.65
C ASN A 292 -8.52 -14.12 5.37
N GLU A 293 -8.20 -13.30 6.36
CA GLU A 293 -8.26 -11.84 6.27
C GLU A 293 -7.39 -11.26 5.16
N CYS A 294 -6.22 -11.86 4.91
CA CYS A 294 -5.32 -11.46 3.83
C CYS A 294 -5.91 -11.81 2.46
N THR A 295 -6.53 -12.99 2.32
CA THR A 295 -7.25 -13.38 1.11
C THR A 295 -8.33 -12.36 0.77
N PHE A 296 -9.19 -11.99 1.71
CA PHE A 296 -10.24 -11.00 1.47
C PHE A 296 -9.69 -9.61 1.13
N SER A 297 -8.60 -9.19 1.77
CA SER A 297 -7.92 -7.94 1.41
C SER A 297 -7.48 -7.93 -0.05
N VAL A 298 -6.87 -9.01 -0.54
CA VAL A 298 -6.45 -9.15 -1.95
C VAL A 298 -7.65 -9.07 -2.89
N LEU A 299 -8.74 -9.76 -2.58
CA LEU A 299 -9.95 -9.78 -3.42
C LEU A 299 -10.64 -8.41 -3.49
N LEU A 300 -10.74 -7.71 -2.37
CA LEU A 300 -11.29 -6.36 -2.32
C LEU A 300 -10.45 -5.37 -3.14
N ASN A 301 -9.12 -5.50 -3.08
CA ASN A 301 -8.21 -4.71 -3.91
C ASN A 301 -8.32 -5.06 -5.40
N ALA A 302 -8.59 -6.32 -5.75
CA ALA A 302 -8.89 -6.71 -7.14
C ALA A 302 -10.17 -6.04 -7.64
N CYS A 303 -11.24 -6.02 -6.84
CA CYS A 303 -12.46 -5.27 -7.17
C CYS A 303 -12.21 -3.76 -7.32
N ALA A 304 -11.35 -3.20 -6.48
CA ALA A 304 -10.91 -1.80 -6.59
C ALA A 304 -10.19 -1.52 -7.93
N GLY A 305 -9.39 -2.48 -8.40
CA GLY A 305 -8.70 -2.44 -9.70
C GLY A 305 -9.67 -2.50 -10.88
N LEU A 306 -10.67 -3.38 -10.80
CA LEU A 306 -11.75 -3.50 -11.80
C LEU A 306 -12.75 -2.34 -11.79
N ALA A 307 -12.72 -1.51 -10.75
CA ALA A 307 -13.75 -0.50 -10.48
C ALA A 307 -15.19 -1.09 -10.43
N SER A 308 -15.34 -2.34 -9.98
CA SER A 308 -16.65 -3.01 -9.84
C SER A 308 -17.19 -2.90 -8.42
N LEU A 309 -18.23 -2.08 -8.26
CA LEU A 309 -18.91 -1.88 -6.98
C LEU A 309 -19.77 -3.10 -6.60
N SER A 310 -20.35 -3.80 -7.59
CA SER A 310 -21.24 -4.94 -7.33
C SER A 310 -20.49 -6.12 -6.69
N LEU A 311 -19.31 -6.45 -7.25
CA LEU A 311 -18.43 -7.49 -6.76
C LEU A 311 -17.87 -7.10 -5.40
N GLY A 312 -17.47 -5.83 -5.23
CA GLY A 312 -17.04 -5.29 -3.96
C GLY A 312 -18.09 -5.43 -2.85
N ASN A 313 -19.36 -5.11 -3.13
CA ASN A 313 -20.47 -5.29 -2.19
C ASN A 313 -20.72 -6.77 -1.86
N THR A 314 -20.65 -7.65 -2.86
CA THR A 314 -20.80 -9.09 -2.67
C THR A 314 -19.69 -9.64 -1.76
N LEU A 315 -18.44 -9.23 -1.99
CA LEU A 315 -17.31 -9.60 -1.13
C LEU A 315 -17.42 -9.01 0.27
N HIS A 316 -17.89 -7.76 0.42
CA HIS A 316 -18.12 -7.17 1.74
C HIS A 316 -19.14 -7.98 2.55
N ALA A 317 -20.25 -8.42 1.92
CA ALA A 317 -21.21 -9.30 2.58
C ALA A 317 -20.58 -10.66 2.96
N ARG A 318 -19.74 -11.25 2.09
CA ARG A 318 -18.99 -12.48 2.41
C ARG A 318 -18.01 -12.29 3.57
N VAL A 319 -17.27 -11.19 3.60
CA VAL A 319 -16.37 -10.80 4.70
C VAL A 319 -17.13 -10.77 6.04
N ALA A 320 -18.31 -10.16 6.05
CA ALA A 320 -19.13 -10.10 7.25
C ALA A 320 -19.60 -11.49 7.69
N LYS A 321 -20.07 -12.32 6.76
CA LYS A 321 -20.50 -13.70 7.02
C LYS A 321 -19.35 -14.60 7.52
N ALA A 322 -18.15 -14.40 7.00
CA ALA A 322 -16.96 -15.15 7.38
C ALA A 322 -16.33 -14.67 8.71
N GLY A 323 -16.87 -13.62 9.34
CA GLY A 323 -16.39 -13.13 10.63
C GLY A 323 -15.20 -12.16 10.56
N PHE A 324 -14.77 -11.74 9.36
CA PHE A 324 -13.59 -10.89 9.18
C PHE A 324 -13.87 -9.39 9.21
N LYS A 325 -15.12 -8.96 9.46
CA LYS A 325 -15.54 -7.54 9.40
C LYS A 325 -14.72 -6.57 10.27
N ASN A 326 -14.16 -7.05 11.38
CA ASN A 326 -13.43 -6.22 12.34
C ASN A 326 -11.90 -6.26 12.14
N HIS A 327 -11.39 -7.02 11.17
CA HIS A 327 -9.96 -7.09 10.89
C HIS A 327 -9.49 -5.81 10.20
N MET A 328 -8.50 -5.12 10.78
CA MET A 328 -7.95 -3.85 10.27
C MET A 328 -7.57 -3.92 8.79
N THR A 329 -6.85 -4.98 8.38
CA THR A 329 -6.43 -5.19 6.98
C THR A 329 -7.62 -5.22 6.01
N VAL A 330 -8.71 -5.87 6.41
CA VAL A 330 -9.93 -5.99 5.58
C VAL A 330 -10.67 -4.67 5.52
N ARG A 331 -10.76 -3.93 6.63
CA ARG A 331 -11.39 -2.60 6.66
C ARG A 331 -10.64 -1.58 5.81
N ASN A 332 -9.31 -1.60 5.85
CA ASN A 332 -8.47 -0.78 4.97
C ASN A 332 -8.70 -1.12 3.49
N ALA A 333 -8.80 -2.41 3.15
CA ALA A 333 -9.13 -2.84 1.80
C ALA A 333 -10.55 -2.45 1.36
N LEU A 334 -11.53 -2.48 2.26
CA LEU A 334 -12.90 -2.01 2.01
C LEU A 334 -12.94 -0.51 1.72
N ILE A 335 -12.23 0.31 2.52
CA ILE A 335 -12.12 1.76 2.29
C ILE A 335 -11.52 2.04 0.90
N ASN A 336 -10.42 1.37 0.54
CA ASN A 336 -9.79 1.52 -0.77
C ASN A 336 -10.73 1.07 -1.90
N MET A 337 -11.41 -0.07 -1.74
CA MET A 337 -12.38 -0.59 -2.70
C MET A 337 -13.53 0.38 -2.95
N TYR A 338 -14.18 0.87 -1.88
CA TYR A 338 -15.28 1.82 -2.02
C TYR A 338 -14.85 3.17 -2.61
N SER A 339 -13.64 3.64 -2.26
CA SER A 339 -13.07 4.84 -2.85
C SER A 339 -12.85 4.66 -4.36
N LYS A 340 -12.15 3.59 -4.78
CA LYS A 340 -11.83 3.36 -6.21
C LYS A 340 -13.00 2.91 -7.09
N THR A 341 -14.15 2.60 -6.50
CA THR A 341 -15.40 2.23 -7.20
C THR A 341 -16.43 3.38 -7.22
N GLY A 342 -16.05 4.58 -6.73
CA GLY A 342 -16.90 5.76 -6.83
C GLY A 342 -17.99 5.84 -5.76
N SER A 343 -17.79 5.20 -4.59
CA SER A 343 -18.72 5.22 -3.47
C SER A 343 -18.03 5.72 -2.19
N ILE A 344 -17.58 6.98 -2.21
CA ILE A 344 -16.82 7.58 -1.10
C ILE A 344 -17.58 7.61 0.22
N ASP A 345 -18.92 7.74 0.18
CA ASP A 345 -19.75 7.71 1.39
C ASP A 345 -19.68 6.33 2.07
N SER A 346 -19.68 5.26 1.29
CA SER A 346 -19.52 3.89 1.81
C SER A 346 -18.13 3.67 2.40
N ALA A 347 -17.09 4.24 1.78
CA ALA A 347 -15.74 4.23 2.33
C ALA A 347 -15.70 4.95 3.68
N TYR A 348 -16.32 6.13 3.76
CA TYR A 348 -16.39 6.91 5.00
C TYR A 348 -17.22 6.21 6.08
N ASN A 349 -18.31 5.51 5.73
CA ASN A 349 -19.07 4.71 6.68
C ASN A 349 -18.24 3.58 7.28
N VAL A 350 -17.46 2.87 6.46
CA VAL A 350 -16.52 1.85 6.96
C VAL A 350 -15.49 2.49 7.88
N PHE A 351 -14.97 3.65 7.52
CA PHE A 351 -14.02 4.41 8.33
C PHE A 351 -14.59 4.87 9.67
N LEU A 352 -15.83 5.37 9.69
CA LEU A 352 -16.51 5.82 10.92
C LEU A 352 -16.78 4.68 11.90
N ASP A 353 -17.17 3.52 11.38
CA ASP A 353 -17.45 2.33 12.18
C ASP A 353 -16.17 1.66 12.77
N MET A 354 -14.97 2.17 12.46
CA MET A 354 -13.70 1.70 13.04
C MET A 354 -13.46 2.27 14.44
N MET A 355 -13.29 1.39 15.42
CA MET A 355 -12.91 1.77 16.79
C MET A 355 -11.47 2.27 16.89
N TYR A 356 -10.57 1.64 16.12
CA TYR A 356 -9.15 2.01 16.03
C TYR A 356 -8.79 2.23 14.56
N ARG A 357 -7.96 3.23 14.29
CA ARG A 357 -7.56 3.63 12.94
C ARG A 357 -6.06 3.84 12.93
N ASP A 358 -5.36 2.99 12.18
CA ASP A 358 -3.92 3.15 11.96
C ASP A 358 -3.64 4.19 10.87
N THR A 359 -2.36 4.55 10.70
CA THR A 359 -1.90 5.46 9.65
C THR A 359 -2.39 5.06 8.25
N ILE A 360 -2.49 3.76 7.96
CA ILE A 360 -2.99 3.25 6.66
C ILE A 360 -4.47 3.60 6.49
N THR A 361 -5.28 3.45 7.53
CA THR A 361 -6.70 3.79 7.56
C THR A 361 -6.93 5.27 7.24
N TRP A 362 -6.19 6.16 7.92
CA TRP A 362 -6.27 7.61 7.70
C TRP A 362 -5.84 8.00 6.29
N ASN A 363 -4.70 7.45 5.82
CA ASN A 363 -4.19 7.71 4.48
C ASN A 363 -5.16 7.26 3.39
N ALA A 364 -5.82 6.10 3.57
CA ALA A 364 -6.80 5.61 2.61
C ALA A 364 -7.98 6.59 2.43
N MET A 365 -8.46 7.20 3.52
CA MET A 365 -9.51 8.22 3.44
C MET A 365 -9.04 9.57 2.91
N ILE A 366 -7.87 10.06 3.32
CA ILE A 366 -7.31 11.33 2.82
C ILE A 366 -7.13 11.24 1.30
N CYS A 367 -6.46 10.19 0.81
CA CYS A 367 -6.28 9.97 -0.61
C CYS A 367 -7.61 9.71 -1.34
N GLY A 368 -8.54 8.98 -0.71
CA GLY A 368 -9.89 8.75 -1.24
C GLY A 368 -10.65 10.05 -1.50
N TYR A 369 -10.69 10.96 -0.52
CA TYR A 369 -11.33 12.27 -0.69
C TYR A 369 -10.62 13.14 -1.73
N SER A 370 -9.28 13.15 -1.74
CA SER A 370 -8.52 13.89 -2.75
C SER A 370 -8.87 13.42 -4.17
N HIS A 371 -8.85 12.11 -4.43
CA HIS A 371 -9.24 11.54 -5.73
C HIS A 371 -10.72 11.79 -6.11
N HIS A 372 -11.56 12.27 -5.20
CA HIS A 372 -12.95 12.64 -5.47
C HIS A 372 -13.16 14.15 -5.68
N GLY A 373 -12.08 14.94 -5.69
CA GLY A 373 -12.14 16.40 -5.73
C GLY A 373 -12.60 17.02 -4.41
N LEU A 374 -12.73 16.23 -3.34
CA LEU A 374 -13.25 16.66 -2.04
C LEU A 374 -12.10 17.13 -1.13
N GLY A 375 -11.23 18.01 -1.64
CA GLY A 375 -9.99 18.41 -0.95
C GLY A 375 -10.21 18.97 0.47
N ARG A 376 -11.31 19.68 0.72
CA ARG A 376 -11.63 20.17 2.09
C ARG A 376 -11.90 19.03 3.07
N HIS A 377 -12.58 17.97 2.62
CA HIS A 377 -12.82 16.79 3.44
C HIS A 377 -11.51 16.04 3.70
N ALA A 378 -10.63 15.94 2.70
CA ALA A 378 -9.29 15.35 2.88
C ALA A 378 -8.46 16.09 3.93
N LEU A 379 -8.41 17.43 3.88
CA LEU A 379 -7.71 18.25 4.88
C LEU A 379 -8.35 18.14 6.27
N LYS A 380 -9.68 18.00 6.35
CA LYS A 380 -10.37 17.78 7.62
C LYS A 380 -10.00 16.43 8.23
N VAL A 381 -9.99 15.35 7.45
CA VAL A 381 -9.55 14.03 7.90
C VAL A 381 -8.08 14.05 8.35
N PHE A 382 -7.22 14.80 7.67
CA PHE A 382 -5.83 15.00 8.10
C PHE A 382 -5.73 15.73 9.46
N GLN A 383 -6.53 16.77 9.67
CA GLN A 383 -6.60 17.45 10.98
C GLN A 383 -7.11 16.51 12.09
N ASP A 384 -8.09 15.67 11.78
CA ASP A 384 -8.63 14.69 12.72
C ASP A 384 -7.60 13.59 13.04
N MET A 385 -6.80 13.16 12.06
CA MET A 385 -5.66 12.25 12.27
C MET A 385 -4.64 12.85 13.25
N MET A 386 -4.25 14.10 13.04
CA MET A 386 -3.34 14.83 13.91
C MET A 386 -3.90 14.98 15.33
N SER A 387 -5.20 15.26 15.44
CA SER A 387 -5.90 15.40 16.73
C SER A 387 -6.02 14.06 17.48
N ALA A 388 -6.04 12.94 16.75
CA ALA A 388 -6.02 11.59 17.30
C ALA A 388 -4.61 11.15 17.77
N GLY A 389 -3.57 11.95 17.53
CA GLY A 389 -2.19 11.63 17.89
C GLY A 389 -1.51 10.63 16.94
N GLU A 390 -2.10 10.34 15.78
CA GLU A 390 -1.53 9.44 14.78
C GLU A 390 -0.46 10.18 13.97
N ARG A 391 0.76 9.62 13.90
CA ARG A 391 1.89 10.26 13.22
C ARG A 391 1.71 10.18 11.69
N PRO A 392 1.71 11.32 10.97
CA PRO A 392 1.77 11.34 9.51
C PRO A 392 2.99 10.60 8.96
N ASN A 393 2.88 10.06 7.76
CA ASN A 393 4.00 9.46 7.04
C ASN A 393 4.10 9.99 5.61
N TYR A 394 5.06 9.47 4.85
CA TYR A 394 5.29 9.79 3.43
C TYR A 394 3.99 9.77 2.60
N ILE A 395 3.13 8.77 2.77
CA ILE A 395 1.89 8.64 1.98
C ILE A 395 0.83 9.67 2.42
N THR A 396 0.80 10.04 3.69
CA THR A 396 -0.13 11.07 4.21
C THR A 396 0.03 12.38 3.45
N PHE A 397 1.27 12.82 3.25
CA PHE A 397 1.56 14.11 2.61
C PHE A 397 1.31 14.11 1.11
N ILE A 398 1.41 12.98 0.41
CA ILE A 398 0.92 12.87 -0.98
C ILE A 398 -0.57 13.21 -1.04
N GLY A 399 -1.38 12.61 -0.14
CA GLY A 399 -2.82 12.86 -0.08
C GLY A 399 -3.16 14.32 0.25
N VAL A 400 -2.45 14.91 1.21
CA VAL A 400 -2.62 16.32 1.64
C VAL A 400 -2.22 17.29 0.53
N LEU A 401 -1.06 17.11 -0.10
CA LEU A 401 -0.61 17.98 -1.19
C LEU A 401 -1.51 17.86 -2.43
N SER A 402 -2.03 16.66 -2.71
CA SER A 402 -3.05 16.45 -3.75
C SER A 402 -4.35 17.22 -3.41
N ALA A 403 -4.78 17.22 -2.15
CA ALA A 403 -5.90 18.03 -1.70
C ALA A 403 -5.64 19.54 -1.88
N CYS A 404 -4.46 20.02 -1.52
CA CYS A 404 -4.05 21.42 -1.76
C CYS A 404 -4.07 21.76 -3.24
N SER A 405 -3.52 20.88 -4.10
CA SER A 405 -3.62 21.01 -5.56
C SER A 405 -5.07 21.17 -5.98
N HIS A 406 -5.97 20.33 -5.49
CA HIS A 406 -7.38 20.43 -5.85
C HIS A 406 -8.06 21.73 -5.41
N LEU A 407 -7.63 22.32 -4.30
CA LEU A 407 -8.15 23.58 -3.78
C LEU A 407 -7.43 24.83 -4.30
N GLY A 408 -6.29 24.68 -4.98
CA GLY A 408 -5.43 25.79 -5.38
C GLY A 408 -4.69 26.46 -4.21
N PHE A 409 -4.49 25.74 -3.09
CA PHE A 409 -3.87 26.26 -1.86
C PHE A 409 -2.34 26.23 -1.96
N VAL A 410 -1.79 27.17 -2.73
CA VAL A 410 -0.34 27.25 -3.03
C VAL A 410 0.49 27.44 -1.76
N GLN A 411 0.10 28.37 -0.90
CA GLN A 411 0.84 28.72 0.31
C GLN A 411 0.87 27.55 1.30
N GLU A 412 -0.28 26.92 1.52
CA GLU A 412 -0.43 25.75 2.39
C GLU A 412 0.32 24.54 1.83
N GLY A 413 0.31 24.35 0.50
CA GLY A 413 1.11 23.31 -0.16
C GLY A 413 2.60 23.42 0.16
N PHE A 414 3.17 24.62 0.02
CA PHE A 414 4.57 24.87 0.38
C PHE A 414 4.83 24.78 1.89
N TYR A 415 3.88 25.20 2.73
CA TYR A 415 3.98 25.02 4.18
C TYR A 415 4.07 23.53 4.55
N TYR A 416 3.18 22.68 4.00
CA TYR A 416 3.21 21.26 4.27
C TYR A 416 4.50 20.60 3.79
N LEU A 417 4.94 20.92 2.57
CA LEU A 417 6.16 20.35 1.97
C LEU A 417 7.45 20.73 2.73
N ASN A 418 7.62 22.02 3.04
CA ASN A 418 8.90 22.53 3.53
C ASN A 418 8.99 22.59 5.07
N GLN A 419 7.87 22.80 5.74
CA GLN A 419 7.81 22.96 7.19
C GLN A 419 7.31 21.66 7.84
N LEU A 420 6.06 21.28 7.58
CA LEU A 420 5.41 20.24 8.36
C LEU A 420 6.03 18.85 8.13
N MET A 421 6.39 18.50 6.89
CA MET A 421 7.11 17.25 6.61
C MET A 421 8.45 17.19 7.36
N ARG A 422 9.18 18.30 7.42
CA ARG A 422 10.45 18.40 8.14
C ARG A 422 10.25 18.23 9.65
N ASP A 423 9.20 18.83 10.22
CA ASP A 423 8.85 18.69 11.63
C ASP A 423 8.56 17.22 12.02
N PHE A 424 8.10 16.41 11.06
CA PHE A 424 7.88 14.97 11.21
C PHE A 424 9.05 14.09 10.77
N GLU A 425 10.18 14.67 10.37
CA GLU A 425 11.37 13.97 9.87
C GLU A 425 11.08 13.14 8.60
N ILE A 426 10.21 13.66 7.73
CA ILE A 426 9.83 13.02 6.46
C ILE A 426 10.51 13.79 5.33
N GLU A 427 11.37 13.10 4.59
CA GLU A 427 11.99 13.68 3.39
C GLU A 427 11.00 13.66 2.21
N PRO A 428 10.81 14.80 1.50
CA PRO A 428 9.97 14.82 0.32
C PRO A 428 10.63 14.12 -0.87
N GLY A 429 9.90 13.20 -1.48
CA GLY A 429 10.29 12.51 -2.72
C GLY A 429 9.50 12.96 -3.96
N LEU A 430 9.72 12.25 -5.07
CA LEU A 430 9.20 12.61 -6.40
C LEU A 430 7.67 12.79 -6.45
N GLU A 431 6.92 11.97 -5.71
CA GLU A 431 5.46 12.03 -5.68
C GLU A 431 4.95 13.33 -5.01
N HIS A 432 5.64 13.79 -3.96
CA HIS A 432 5.32 15.05 -3.29
C HIS A 432 5.58 16.23 -4.21
N TYR A 433 6.74 16.23 -4.87
CA TYR A 433 7.10 17.29 -5.81
C TYR A 433 6.18 17.31 -7.04
N THR A 434 5.74 16.15 -7.52
CA THR A 434 4.74 16.05 -8.60
C THR A 434 3.40 16.66 -8.17
N CYS A 435 2.97 16.48 -6.92
CA CYS A 435 1.78 17.14 -6.39
C CYS A 435 1.93 18.68 -6.37
N MET A 436 3.13 19.18 -6.06
CA MET A 436 3.43 20.62 -6.09
C MET A 436 3.45 21.19 -7.52
N VAL A 437 4.02 20.45 -8.47
CA VAL A 437 3.94 20.80 -9.90
C VAL A 437 2.48 20.84 -10.35
N ALA A 438 1.66 19.86 -9.95
CA ALA A 438 0.23 19.84 -10.25
C ALA A 438 -0.51 21.03 -9.62
N LEU A 439 -0.18 21.41 -8.39
CA LEU A 439 -0.74 22.58 -7.70
C LEU A 439 -0.42 23.89 -8.45
N LEU A 440 0.85 24.17 -8.74
CA LEU A 440 1.27 25.37 -9.48
C LEU A 440 0.68 25.40 -10.89
N SER A 441 0.75 24.26 -11.57
CA SER A 441 0.17 24.04 -12.90
C SER A 441 -1.31 24.38 -12.94
N LYS A 442 -2.06 23.98 -11.93
CA LYS A 442 -3.51 24.15 -11.87
C LYS A 442 -3.93 25.60 -11.59
N VAL A 443 -3.12 26.34 -10.84
CA VAL A 443 -3.33 27.78 -10.59
C VAL A 443 -2.88 28.63 -11.80
N GLY A 444 -2.15 28.04 -12.75
CA GLY A 444 -1.64 28.71 -13.95
C GLY A 444 -0.27 29.35 -13.76
N LEU A 445 0.43 29.07 -12.66
CA LEU A 445 1.77 29.55 -12.34
C LEU A 445 2.83 28.69 -13.06
N LEU A 446 2.78 28.68 -14.39
CA LEU A 446 3.56 27.75 -15.22
C LEU A 446 5.06 28.01 -15.17
N ASP A 447 5.48 29.27 -15.14
CA ASP A 447 6.91 29.62 -15.05
C ASP A 447 7.48 29.25 -13.68
N GLU A 448 6.70 29.41 -12.61
CA GLU A 448 7.07 28.96 -11.27
C GLU A 448 7.16 27.43 -11.19
N ALA A 449 6.23 26.72 -11.84
CA ALA A 449 6.28 25.26 -11.95
C ALA A 449 7.53 24.79 -12.72
N GLU A 450 7.88 25.43 -13.85
CA GLU A 450 9.11 25.11 -14.59
C GLU A 450 10.35 25.40 -13.74
N ASN A 451 10.38 26.53 -13.03
CA ASN A 451 11.50 26.89 -12.16
C ASN A 451 11.64 25.92 -10.97
N PHE A 452 10.51 25.52 -10.37
CA PHE A 452 10.48 24.51 -9.31
C PHE A 452 11.08 23.18 -9.79
N MET A 453 10.69 22.72 -10.99
CA MET A 453 11.26 21.50 -11.57
C MET A 453 12.77 21.62 -11.84
N LYS A 454 13.25 22.78 -12.29
CA LYS A 454 14.69 23.00 -12.54
C LYS A 454 15.54 23.07 -11.28
N THR A 455 15.00 23.63 -10.20
CA THR A 455 15.73 23.88 -8.96
C THR A 455 15.71 22.69 -8.00
N THR A 456 14.69 21.84 -8.09
CA THR A 456 14.56 20.64 -7.26
C THR A 456 15.52 19.54 -7.76
N GLN A 457 16.42 19.07 -6.90
CA GLN A 457 17.40 18.03 -7.23
C GLN A 457 16.79 16.62 -7.19
N VAL A 458 15.91 16.32 -8.16
CA VAL A 458 15.33 14.99 -8.34
C VAL A 458 15.33 14.58 -9.81
N LYS A 459 15.37 13.27 -10.05
CA LYS A 459 15.15 12.72 -11.39
C LYS A 459 13.65 12.73 -11.69
N TRP A 460 13.20 13.75 -12.40
CA TRP A 460 11.82 13.87 -12.85
C TRP A 460 11.44 12.76 -13.83
N ASP A 461 10.22 12.25 -13.69
CA ASP A 461 9.64 11.25 -14.58
C ASP A 461 8.78 11.89 -15.67
N VAL A 462 8.31 11.07 -16.60
CA VAL A 462 7.43 11.49 -17.70
C VAL A 462 6.11 12.06 -17.17
N VAL A 463 5.61 11.56 -16.03
CA VAL A 463 4.31 11.94 -15.47
C VAL A 463 4.33 13.39 -14.95
N ALA A 464 5.38 13.79 -14.24
CA ALA A 464 5.54 15.16 -13.77
C ALA A 464 5.60 16.16 -14.93
N TRP A 465 6.39 15.87 -15.97
CA TRP A 465 6.46 16.71 -17.16
C TRP A 465 5.15 16.73 -17.95
N ARG A 466 4.45 15.59 -18.07
CA ARG A 466 3.12 15.52 -18.69
C ARG A 466 2.09 16.35 -17.94
N THR A 467 2.20 16.45 -16.61
CA THR A 467 1.33 17.29 -15.78
C THR A 467 1.49 18.76 -16.16
N LEU A 468 2.73 19.26 -16.23
CA LEU A 468 3.01 20.64 -16.64
C LEU A 468 2.66 20.88 -18.12
N LEU A 469 2.90 19.90 -19.00
CA LEU A 469 2.53 19.97 -20.42
C LEU A 469 1.02 20.13 -20.60
N ASN A 470 0.24 19.35 -19.87
CA ASN A 470 -1.22 19.46 -19.90
C ASN A 470 -1.68 20.85 -19.42
N ALA A 471 -1.04 21.40 -18.38
CA ALA A 471 -1.33 22.75 -17.90
C ALA A 471 -1.01 23.82 -18.95
N CYS A 472 0.09 23.67 -19.70
CA CYS A 472 0.40 24.54 -20.84
C CYS A 472 -0.70 24.49 -21.92
N HIS A 473 -1.36 23.34 -22.11
CA HIS A 473 -2.48 23.22 -23.04
C HIS A 473 -3.70 24.00 -22.52
N VAL A 474 -4.05 23.78 -21.25
CA VAL A 474 -5.22 24.40 -20.59
C VAL A 474 -5.07 25.93 -20.51
N HIS A 475 -3.92 26.42 -20.05
CA HIS A 475 -3.63 27.85 -19.92
C HIS A 475 -3.11 28.50 -21.21
N ARG A 476 -3.14 27.79 -22.35
CA ARG A 476 -2.77 28.28 -23.69
C ARG A 476 -1.32 28.79 -23.83
N ASN A 477 -0.41 28.34 -22.97
CA ASN A 477 1.02 28.64 -23.09
C ASN A 477 1.72 27.64 -24.03
N TYR A 478 1.41 27.73 -25.33
CA TYR A 478 1.90 26.77 -26.33
C TYR A 478 3.41 26.83 -26.58
N ARG A 479 4.06 27.95 -26.23
CA ARG A 479 5.52 28.10 -26.36
C ARG A 479 6.24 27.22 -25.34
N LEU A 480 5.85 27.31 -24.08
CA LEU A 480 6.37 26.44 -23.02
C LEU A 480 5.98 24.98 -23.27
N GLY A 481 4.72 24.74 -23.65
CA GLY A 481 4.23 23.40 -23.97
C GLY A 481 5.03 22.70 -25.06
N LYS A 482 5.42 23.40 -26.14
CA LYS A 482 6.27 22.81 -27.18
C LYS A 482 7.63 22.37 -26.63
N ARG A 483 8.30 23.23 -25.84
CA ARG A 483 9.61 22.91 -25.25
C ARG A 483 9.54 21.67 -24.34
N ILE A 484 8.53 21.62 -23.47
CA ILE A 484 8.34 20.48 -22.57
C ILE A 484 8.05 19.21 -23.35
N ALA A 485 7.18 19.26 -24.37
CA ALA A 485 6.87 18.10 -25.18
C ALA A 485 8.11 17.54 -25.90
N GLU A 486 8.97 18.41 -26.43
CA GLU A 486 10.24 17.99 -27.05
C GLU A 486 11.17 17.29 -26.03
N SER A 487 11.27 17.81 -24.81
CA SER A 487 12.03 17.16 -23.73
C SER A 487 11.44 15.79 -23.33
N VAL A 488 10.12 15.68 -23.20
CA VAL A 488 9.46 14.40 -22.85
C VAL A 488 9.64 13.37 -23.96
N ILE A 489 9.52 13.76 -25.23
CA ILE A 489 9.74 12.86 -26.38
C ILE A 489 11.18 12.35 -26.43
N GLN A 490 12.15 13.11 -25.93
CA GLN A 490 13.54 12.65 -25.80
C GLN A 490 13.70 11.65 -24.64
N MET A 491 12.96 11.84 -23.54
CA MET A 491 12.98 10.93 -22.39
C MET A 491 12.26 9.60 -22.68
N ASP A 492 11.06 9.68 -23.27
CA ASP A 492 10.26 8.54 -23.67
C ASP A 492 9.65 8.76 -25.06
N PRO A 493 10.30 8.22 -26.12
CA PRO A 493 9.82 8.30 -27.48
C PRO A 493 8.46 7.63 -27.74
N HIS A 494 7.97 6.79 -26.82
CA HIS A 494 6.74 6.01 -26.99
C HIS A 494 5.54 6.61 -26.26
N ASP A 495 5.70 7.76 -25.59
CA ASP A 495 4.62 8.40 -24.83
C ASP A 495 3.53 9.00 -25.75
N VAL A 496 2.46 8.24 -25.95
CA VAL A 496 1.29 8.63 -26.78
C VAL A 496 0.65 9.95 -26.33
N GLY A 497 0.65 10.20 -25.01
CA GLY A 497 0.01 11.36 -24.39
C GLY A 497 0.66 12.67 -24.83
N THR A 498 1.98 12.72 -24.88
CA THR A 498 2.76 13.89 -25.28
C THR A 498 2.52 14.27 -26.73
N TYR A 499 2.55 13.29 -27.65
CA TYR A 499 2.23 13.54 -29.06
C TYR A 499 0.81 14.08 -29.25
N THR A 500 -0.16 13.49 -28.53
CA THR A 500 -1.55 13.90 -28.60
C THR A 500 -1.72 15.34 -28.10
N LEU A 501 -1.14 15.68 -26.95
CA LEU A 501 -1.19 17.04 -26.39
C LEU A 501 -0.51 18.06 -27.30
N LEU A 502 0.68 17.74 -27.83
CA LEU A 502 1.42 18.62 -28.73
C LEU A 502 0.66 18.86 -30.04
N SER A 503 0.10 17.81 -30.64
CA SER A 503 -0.77 17.91 -31.81
C SER A 503 -1.98 18.81 -31.53
N ASN A 504 -2.63 18.63 -30.38
CA ASN A 504 -3.77 19.45 -29.97
C ASN A 504 -3.39 20.92 -29.75
N MET A 505 -2.21 21.20 -29.20
CA MET A 505 -1.70 22.58 -29.07
C MET A 505 -1.44 23.22 -30.44
N HIS A 506 -0.87 22.48 -31.40
CA HIS A 506 -0.68 22.98 -32.77
C HIS A 506 -2.01 23.30 -33.44
N ALA A 507 -3.01 22.43 -33.28
CA ALA A 507 -4.33 22.62 -33.85
C ALA A 507 -5.07 23.81 -33.22
N LYS A 508 -5.06 23.95 -31.88
CA LYS A 508 -5.63 25.15 -31.20
C LYS A 508 -4.90 26.45 -31.58
N ALA A 509 -3.62 26.37 -31.94
CA ALA A 509 -2.85 27.50 -32.48
C ALA A 509 -3.05 27.71 -33.99
N ARG A 510 -3.95 26.97 -34.65
CA ARG A 510 -4.21 27.01 -36.11
C ARG A 510 -2.99 26.73 -36.99
N ARG A 511 -2.03 25.93 -36.49
CA ARG A 511 -0.80 25.52 -37.21
C ARG A 511 -0.92 24.08 -37.72
N TRP A 512 -1.61 23.90 -38.84
CA TRP A 512 -1.91 22.58 -39.43
C TRP A 512 -0.67 21.84 -39.96
N ASP A 513 0.33 22.58 -40.41
CA ASP A 513 1.68 22.12 -40.73
C ASP A 513 2.32 21.39 -39.54
N GLY A 514 2.19 21.95 -38.33
CA GLY A 514 2.62 21.30 -37.10
C GLY A 514 1.87 20.00 -36.79
N VAL A 515 0.54 19.99 -36.95
CA VAL A 515 -0.29 18.78 -36.76
C VAL A 515 0.12 17.69 -37.75
N ALA A 516 0.33 18.04 -39.01
CA ALA A 516 0.76 17.10 -40.05
C ALA A 516 2.13 16.49 -39.73
N ASN A 517 3.08 17.30 -39.25
CA ASN A 517 4.40 16.85 -38.82
C ASN A 517 4.31 15.89 -37.63
N ILE A 518 3.50 16.19 -36.62
CA ILE A 518 3.31 15.29 -35.47
C ILE A 518 2.64 13.97 -35.89
N ARG A 519 1.61 14.01 -36.75
CA ARG A 519 0.98 12.79 -37.28
C ARG A 519 1.96 11.94 -38.09
N LYS A 520 2.84 12.57 -38.87
CA LYS A 520 3.92 11.88 -39.59
C LYS A 520 4.87 11.19 -38.61
N LEU A 521 5.32 11.91 -37.58
CA LEU A 521 6.22 11.37 -36.56
C LEU A 521 5.59 10.21 -35.78
N MET A 522 4.30 10.30 -35.45
CA MET A 522 3.54 9.21 -34.83
C MET A 522 3.50 7.96 -35.73
N ARG A 523 3.29 8.12 -37.04
CA ARG A 523 3.31 7.01 -37.99
C ARG A 523 4.70 6.38 -38.10
N GLU A 524 5.75 7.20 -38.22
CA GLU A 524 7.14 6.74 -38.31
C GLU A 524 7.58 5.96 -37.06
N ARG A 525 7.04 6.31 -35.89
CA ARG A 525 7.34 5.66 -34.61
C ARG A 525 6.31 4.61 -34.18
N ASN A 526 5.35 4.24 -35.04
CA ASN A 526 4.26 3.31 -34.73
C ASN A 526 3.45 3.66 -33.47
N ILE A 527 3.32 4.95 -33.15
CA ILE A 527 2.54 5.45 -32.02
C ILE A 527 1.06 5.40 -32.39
N LYS A 528 0.27 4.59 -31.67
CA LYS A 528 -1.18 4.50 -31.86
C LYS A 528 -1.90 5.24 -30.72
N LYS A 529 -2.86 6.08 -31.09
CA LYS A 529 -3.76 6.74 -30.13
C LYS A 529 -4.77 5.73 -29.61
N GLU A 530 -4.92 5.65 -28.29
CA GLU A 530 -5.99 4.86 -27.68
C GLU A 530 -7.36 5.52 -27.90
N PRO A 531 -8.39 4.76 -28.27
CA PRO A 531 -9.74 5.28 -28.36
C PRO A 531 -10.28 5.63 -26.96
N GLY A 532 -11.11 6.66 -26.88
CA GLY A 532 -11.80 7.03 -25.66
C GLY A 532 -12.96 6.08 -25.38
N VAL A 533 -12.84 5.26 -24.35
CA VAL A 533 -13.83 4.27 -23.94
C VAL A 533 -14.44 4.69 -22.62
N SER A 534 -15.77 4.59 -22.54
CA SER A 534 -16.50 4.76 -21.29
C SER A 534 -17.33 3.51 -21.03
N TRP A 535 -17.41 3.08 -19.77
CA TRP A 535 -18.20 1.91 -19.39
C TRP A 535 -18.92 2.11 -18.07
N LEU A 536 -20.00 1.36 -17.88
CA LEU A 536 -20.72 1.26 -16.63
C LEU A 536 -21.18 -0.17 -16.38
N GLU A 537 -21.36 -0.49 -15.11
CA GLU A 537 -21.83 -1.79 -14.67
C GLU A 537 -23.31 -1.71 -14.28
N ILE A 538 -24.16 -2.51 -14.93
CA ILE A 538 -25.59 -2.63 -14.62
C ILE A 538 -25.91 -4.11 -14.45
N ARG A 539 -26.48 -4.50 -13.31
CA ARG A 539 -26.90 -5.89 -13.03
C ARG A 539 -25.78 -6.94 -13.24
N ASN A 540 -24.55 -6.59 -12.86
CA ASN A 540 -23.32 -7.40 -13.03
C ASN A 540 -22.88 -7.61 -14.49
N GLU A 541 -23.40 -6.83 -15.44
CA GLU A 541 -22.94 -6.78 -16.82
C GLU A 541 -22.22 -5.45 -17.08
N ILE A 542 -21.06 -5.51 -17.74
CA ILE A 542 -20.29 -4.33 -18.12
C ILE A 542 -20.73 -3.91 -19.52
N HIS A 543 -21.26 -2.69 -19.64
CA HIS A 543 -21.63 -2.08 -20.91
C HIS A 543 -20.56 -1.08 -21.34
N VAL A 544 -19.98 -1.30 -22.51
CA VAL A 544 -18.84 -0.54 -23.04
C VAL A 544 -19.28 0.31 -24.23
N PHE A 545 -18.87 1.59 -24.23
CA PHE A 545 -19.25 2.59 -25.23
C PHE A 545 -18.02 3.20 -25.91
N LEU A 546 -18.10 3.32 -27.24
CA LEU A 546 -17.08 3.88 -28.14
C LEU A 546 -17.74 4.95 -29.01
N SER A 547 -17.02 6.04 -29.28
CA SER A 547 -17.57 7.24 -29.93
C SER A 547 -17.97 7.06 -31.41
N GLU A 548 -17.34 6.12 -32.11
CA GLU A 548 -17.48 5.99 -33.58
C GLU A 548 -18.28 4.75 -34.00
N VAL A 549 -18.38 3.73 -33.14
CA VAL A 549 -19.11 2.49 -33.42
C VAL A 549 -19.63 1.94 -32.08
N SER A 550 -20.92 2.11 -31.82
CA SER A 550 -21.58 1.40 -30.72
C SER A 550 -22.23 0.13 -31.28
N ASN A 551 -21.55 -1.01 -31.16
CA ASN A 551 -22.14 -2.34 -31.40
C ASN A 551 -23.15 -2.74 -30.30
N HIS A 552 -23.65 -1.77 -29.52
CA HIS A 552 -24.59 -2.01 -28.46
C HIS A 552 -25.95 -2.42 -29.07
N PRO A 553 -26.62 -3.47 -28.56
CA PRO A 553 -27.91 -3.94 -29.09
C PRO A 553 -28.99 -2.85 -29.12
N GLU A 554 -28.89 -1.87 -28.22
CA GLU A 554 -29.84 -0.75 -28.08
C GLU A 554 -29.29 0.59 -28.61
N SER A 555 -28.31 0.58 -29.52
CA SER A 555 -27.61 1.79 -29.99
C SER A 555 -28.56 2.88 -30.50
N SER A 556 -29.60 2.53 -31.27
CA SER A 556 -30.60 3.49 -31.77
C SER A 556 -31.31 4.25 -30.65
N GLN A 557 -31.71 3.56 -29.58
CA GLN A 557 -32.39 4.15 -28.43
C GLN A 557 -31.45 5.04 -27.61
N ILE A 558 -30.18 4.64 -27.50
CA ILE A 558 -29.15 5.43 -26.85
C ILE A 558 -28.91 6.73 -27.60
N PHE A 559 -28.78 6.68 -28.93
CA PHE A 559 -28.57 7.87 -29.75
C PHE A 559 -29.75 8.84 -29.68
N GLU A 560 -30.98 8.32 -29.73
CA GLU A 560 -32.19 9.12 -29.52
C GLU A 560 -32.17 9.78 -28.15
N LYS A 561 -31.81 9.04 -27.10
CA LYS A 561 -31.73 9.57 -25.74
C LYS A 561 -30.66 10.66 -25.61
N VAL A 562 -29.50 10.50 -26.25
CA VAL A 562 -28.47 11.55 -26.30
C VAL A 562 -29.02 12.81 -26.95
N GLN A 563 -29.69 12.70 -28.10
CA GLN A 563 -30.28 13.87 -28.77
C GLN A 563 -31.31 14.59 -27.89
N GLN A 564 -32.18 13.84 -27.20
CA GLN A 564 -33.11 14.41 -26.22
C GLN A 564 -32.36 15.17 -25.11
N LEU A 565 -31.31 14.57 -24.53
CA LEU A 565 -30.53 15.20 -23.47
C LEU A 565 -29.83 16.48 -23.94
N LEU A 566 -29.22 16.43 -25.13
CA LEU A 566 -28.54 17.59 -25.74
C LEU A 566 -29.53 18.73 -26.01
N ALA A 567 -30.73 18.43 -26.51
CA ALA A 567 -31.79 19.43 -26.70
C ALA A 567 -32.20 20.09 -25.38
N MET A 568 -32.33 19.31 -24.30
CA MET A 568 -32.66 19.84 -22.97
C MET A 568 -31.57 20.76 -22.44
N ILE A 569 -30.29 20.38 -22.52
CA ILE A 569 -29.19 21.20 -21.98
C ILE A 569 -28.88 22.42 -22.84
N LYS A 570 -29.19 22.40 -24.15
CA LYS A 570 -29.10 23.60 -25.02
C LYS A 570 -29.97 24.73 -24.49
N SER A 571 -31.16 24.43 -23.98
CA SER A 571 -32.03 25.43 -23.33
C SER A 571 -31.44 26.05 -22.06
N LEU A 572 -30.46 25.38 -21.43
CA LEU A 572 -29.72 25.86 -20.26
C LEU A 572 -28.40 26.55 -20.62
N GLY A 573 -28.14 26.81 -21.90
CA GLY A 573 -26.93 27.49 -22.36
C GLY A 573 -25.76 26.57 -22.70
N TYR A 574 -26.00 25.26 -22.91
CA TYR A 574 -24.96 24.39 -23.47
C TYR A 574 -24.64 24.78 -24.91
N VAL A 575 -23.36 25.05 -25.18
CA VAL A 575 -22.81 25.27 -26.51
C VAL A 575 -21.70 24.23 -26.76
N PRO A 576 -21.82 23.38 -27.78
CA PRO A 576 -20.78 22.42 -28.13
C PRO A 576 -19.43 23.12 -28.40
N ASP A 577 -18.34 22.59 -27.86
CA ASP A 577 -16.99 23.13 -28.13
C ASP A 577 -16.46 22.64 -29.49
N ILE A 578 -17.04 23.18 -30.56
CA ILE A 578 -16.69 22.85 -31.96
C ILE A 578 -15.19 23.09 -32.23
N ALA A 579 -14.57 24.04 -31.52
CA ALA A 579 -13.14 24.33 -31.64
C ALA A 579 -12.23 23.24 -31.06
N ALA A 580 -12.75 22.35 -30.21
CA ALA A 580 -12.04 21.17 -29.73
C ALA A 580 -11.98 20.03 -30.75
N VAL A 581 -12.81 20.05 -31.81
CA VAL A 581 -12.79 19.05 -32.88
C VAL A 581 -11.77 19.47 -33.93
N LEU A 582 -10.64 18.79 -33.93
CA LEU A 582 -9.47 19.12 -34.76
C LEU A 582 -9.51 18.47 -36.15
N HIS A 583 -10.70 18.04 -36.60
CA HIS A 583 -10.94 17.55 -37.95
C HIS A 583 -11.32 18.73 -38.85
N ASP A 584 -10.72 18.77 -40.04
CA ASP A 584 -11.01 19.78 -41.05
C ASP A 584 -12.31 19.42 -41.79
N VAL A 585 -13.43 19.55 -41.06
CA VAL A 585 -14.78 19.25 -41.51
C VAL A 585 -15.73 20.40 -41.15
N GLU A 586 -16.93 20.39 -41.72
CA GLU A 586 -17.97 21.38 -41.43
C GLU A 586 -18.38 21.37 -39.95
N ASP A 587 -18.81 22.52 -39.44
CA ASP A 587 -19.10 22.70 -38.01
C ASP A 587 -20.26 21.81 -37.53
N GLU A 588 -21.21 21.47 -38.40
CA GLU A 588 -22.29 20.51 -38.15
C GLU A 588 -21.75 19.09 -37.94
N GLN A 589 -20.74 18.68 -38.72
CA GLN A 589 -20.09 17.38 -38.56
C GLN A 589 -19.23 17.34 -37.28
N LYS A 590 -18.57 18.45 -36.93
CA LYS A 590 -17.86 18.58 -35.65
C LYS A 590 -18.79 18.46 -34.45
N GLU A 591 -19.95 19.12 -34.50
CA GLU A 591 -20.98 18.98 -33.46
C GLU A 591 -21.50 17.54 -33.37
N GLY A 592 -21.66 16.87 -34.51
CA GLY A 592 -21.99 15.45 -34.58
C GLY A 592 -20.98 14.57 -33.84
N TYR A 593 -19.68 14.79 -34.05
CA TYR A 593 -18.63 14.04 -33.34
C TYR A 593 -18.65 14.26 -31.83
N LEU A 594 -18.87 15.50 -31.37
CA LEU A 594 -18.96 15.84 -29.94
C LEU A 594 -20.20 15.23 -29.27
N SER A 595 -21.30 15.15 -30.00
CA SER A 595 -22.59 14.68 -29.48
C SER A 595 -22.52 13.23 -28.99
N TYR A 596 -21.72 12.39 -29.65
CA TYR A 596 -21.67 10.96 -29.42
C TYR A 596 -20.36 10.48 -28.77
N HIS A 597 -19.69 11.35 -28.00
CA HIS A 597 -18.61 10.91 -27.12
C HIS A 597 -19.07 9.79 -26.17
N SER A 598 -18.17 8.84 -25.88
CA SER A 598 -18.50 7.64 -25.11
C SER A 598 -19.10 7.94 -23.74
N GLU A 599 -18.72 9.05 -23.09
CA GLU A 599 -19.32 9.50 -21.83
C GLU A 599 -20.82 9.79 -21.97
N LYS A 600 -21.22 10.52 -23.02
CA LYS A 600 -22.62 10.91 -23.26
C LYS A 600 -23.47 9.67 -23.59
N LEU A 601 -22.91 8.73 -24.36
CA LEU A 601 -23.55 7.44 -24.65
C LEU A 601 -23.78 6.64 -23.36
N ALA A 602 -22.75 6.53 -22.52
CA ALA A 602 -22.81 5.82 -21.24
C ALA A 602 -23.83 6.46 -20.27
N ILE A 603 -23.89 7.80 -20.20
CA ILE A 603 -24.88 8.54 -19.39
C ILE A 603 -26.29 8.30 -19.90
N ALA A 604 -26.51 8.39 -21.21
CA ALA A 604 -27.81 8.16 -21.81
C ALA A 604 -28.32 6.74 -21.49
N TYR A 605 -27.47 5.73 -21.67
CA TYR A 605 -27.80 4.35 -21.31
C TYR A 605 -28.05 4.19 -19.80
N GLY A 606 -27.21 4.78 -18.95
CA GLY A 606 -27.39 4.79 -17.50
C GLY A 606 -28.74 5.39 -17.08
N LEU A 607 -29.16 6.51 -17.70
CA LEU A 607 -30.46 7.14 -17.44
C LEU A 607 -31.64 6.29 -17.92
N MET A 608 -31.46 5.47 -18.96
CA MET A 608 -32.50 4.57 -19.45
C MET A 608 -32.71 3.36 -18.53
N LYS A 609 -31.65 2.83 -17.92
CA LYS A 609 -31.67 1.54 -17.21
C LYS A 609 -31.62 1.64 -15.69
N ILE A 610 -31.02 2.69 -15.14
CA ILE A 610 -30.83 2.84 -13.69
C ILE A 610 -31.99 3.66 -13.12
N PRO A 611 -32.79 3.11 -12.18
CA PRO A 611 -33.99 3.78 -11.66
C PRO A 611 -33.65 5.00 -10.79
N SER A 612 -34.44 6.06 -10.90
CA SER A 612 -34.34 7.23 -10.02
C SER A 612 -34.71 6.88 -8.58
N PRO A 613 -33.97 7.29 -7.51
CA PRO A 613 -32.85 8.23 -7.44
C PRO A 613 -31.44 7.60 -7.29
N ALA A 614 -31.21 6.33 -7.67
CA ALA A 614 -29.89 5.67 -7.61
C ALA A 614 -28.78 6.31 -8.50
N PRO A 615 -27.56 6.60 -8.00
CA PRO A 615 -26.52 7.28 -8.78
C PRO A 615 -26.02 6.49 -10.00
N ILE A 616 -25.65 7.22 -11.06
CA ILE A 616 -25.03 6.65 -12.27
C ILE A 616 -23.51 6.71 -12.11
N ARG A 617 -22.81 5.59 -12.21
CA ARG A 617 -21.35 5.51 -12.10
C ARG A 617 -20.74 5.07 -13.43
N ILE A 618 -19.84 5.88 -13.96
CA ILE A 618 -19.18 5.66 -15.26
C ILE A 618 -17.68 5.73 -15.04
N ILE A 619 -16.95 4.84 -15.70
CA ILE A 619 -15.50 4.86 -15.75
C ILE A 619 -15.08 5.19 -17.19
N LYS A 620 -14.04 6.00 -17.33
CA LYS A 620 -13.43 6.42 -18.59
C LYS A 620 -11.93 6.16 -18.52
N ASN A 621 -11.38 5.57 -19.58
CA ASN A 621 -9.94 5.27 -19.67
C ASN A 621 -9.07 6.52 -19.85
N LEU A 622 -9.59 7.55 -20.51
CA LEU A 622 -8.90 8.81 -20.76
C LEU A 622 -9.43 9.92 -19.86
N ARG A 623 -8.69 11.03 -19.78
CA ARG A 623 -9.20 12.28 -19.21
C ARG A 623 -10.46 12.71 -19.97
N MET A 624 -11.46 13.20 -19.24
CA MET A 624 -12.68 13.76 -19.85
C MET A 624 -12.33 14.98 -20.71
N CYS A 625 -13.21 15.44 -21.61
CA CYS A 625 -13.01 16.71 -22.33
C CYS A 625 -13.90 17.84 -21.74
N ASP A 626 -13.55 19.10 -22.01
CA ASP A 626 -14.28 20.30 -21.57
C ASP A 626 -15.76 20.28 -21.98
N ASP A 627 -16.02 19.84 -23.21
CA ASP A 627 -17.37 19.68 -23.75
C ASP A 627 -18.18 18.64 -22.97
N CYS A 628 -17.64 17.43 -22.80
CA CYS A 628 -18.30 16.37 -22.02
C CYS A 628 -18.53 16.85 -20.59
N HIS A 629 -17.52 17.39 -19.91
CA HIS A 629 -17.62 17.85 -18.54
C HIS A 629 -18.76 18.87 -18.37
N THR A 630 -18.85 19.84 -19.28
CA THR A 630 -19.91 20.86 -19.28
C THR A 630 -21.28 20.24 -19.56
N ALA A 631 -21.37 19.33 -20.52
CA ALA A 631 -22.61 18.62 -20.83
C ALA A 631 -23.10 17.79 -19.62
N VAL A 632 -22.22 17.03 -18.96
CA VAL A 632 -22.59 16.20 -17.79
C VAL A 632 -23.12 17.05 -16.64
N LYS A 633 -22.50 18.20 -16.34
CA LYS A 633 -23.02 19.16 -15.33
C LYS A 633 -24.48 19.51 -15.61
N LEU A 634 -24.77 19.94 -16.84
CA LEU A 634 -26.11 20.37 -17.22
C LEU A 634 -27.10 19.20 -17.29
N ILE A 635 -26.66 18.02 -17.73
CA ILE A 635 -27.47 16.80 -17.72
C ILE A 635 -27.84 16.43 -16.28
N ALA A 636 -26.88 16.46 -15.34
CA ALA A 636 -27.12 16.18 -13.92
C ALA A 636 -28.16 17.15 -13.33
N LYS A 637 -28.12 18.43 -13.71
CA LYS A 637 -29.11 19.46 -13.31
C LYS A 637 -30.50 19.16 -13.87
N VAL A 638 -30.61 18.91 -15.18
CA VAL A 638 -31.89 18.65 -15.86
C VAL A 638 -32.56 17.37 -15.37
N THR A 639 -31.76 16.34 -15.12
CA THR A 639 -32.27 15.02 -14.74
C THR A 639 -32.41 14.84 -13.24
N ASN A 640 -32.01 15.84 -12.45
CA ASN A 640 -31.93 15.80 -10.98
C ASN A 640 -31.23 14.51 -10.50
N ARG A 641 -30.05 14.26 -11.06
CA ARG A 641 -29.35 12.97 -10.97
C ARG A 641 -27.92 13.15 -10.53
N LEU A 642 -27.51 12.38 -9.52
CA LEU A 642 -26.09 12.23 -9.20
C LEU A 642 -25.42 11.35 -10.26
N ILE A 643 -24.51 11.95 -11.02
CA ILE A 643 -23.69 11.27 -12.01
C ILE A 643 -22.24 11.33 -11.54
N ILE A 644 -21.61 10.16 -11.38
CA ILE A 644 -20.23 10.03 -10.92
C ILE A 644 -19.42 9.49 -12.10
N VAL A 645 -18.45 10.27 -12.57
CA VAL A 645 -17.55 9.86 -13.67
C VAL A 645 -16.12 9.77 -13.14
N ARG A 646 -15.51 8.60 -13.23
CA ARG A 646 -14.07 8.42 -13.01
C ARG A 646 -13.36 8.56 -14.34
N ASP A 647 -12.50 9.55 -14.48
CA ASP A 647 -11.57 9.64 -15.60
C ASP A 647 -10.21 9.02 -15.24
N ALA A 648 -9.22 9.15 -16.13
CA ALA A 648 -7.87 8.63 -15.92
C ALA A 648 -7.21 9.10 -14.62
N ASN A 649 -7.61 10.26 -14.08
CA ASN A 649 -6.94 10.91 -12.96
C ASN A 649 -7.78 10.86 -11.68
N ARG A 650 -9.11 10.99 -11.76
CA ARG A 650 -9.97 11.19 -10.58
C ARG A 650 -11.45 10.96 -10.83
N PHE A 651 -12.24 11.05 -9.76
CA PHE A 651 -13.69 11.10 -9.80
C PHE A 651 -14.22 12.54 -9.87
N HIS A 652 -15.28 12.68 -10.66
CA HIS A 652 -16.08 13.89 -10.80
C HIS A 652 -17.50 13.55 -10.36
N HIS A 653 -18.03 14.29 -9.38
CA HIS A 653 -19.39 14.10 -8.89
C HIS A 653 -20.23 15.26 -9.40
N PHE A 654 -21.12 14.97 -10.35
CA PHE A 654 -22.00 15.93 -10.98
C PHE A 654 -23.36 15.91 -10.30
N GLN A 655 -23.75 17.04 -9.74
CA GLN A 655 -25.04 17.22 -9.07
C GLN A 655 -25.46 18.68 -9.16
N ASP A 656 -26.73 18.93 -9.48
CA ASP A 656 -27.35 20.27 -9.51
C ASP A 656 -26.62 21.31 -10.39
N GLY A 657 -25.91 20.86 -11.43
CA GLY A 657 -25.14 21.73 -12.32
C GLY A 657 -23.72 22.01 -11.84
N TYR A 658 -23.31 21.46 -10.70
CA TYR A 658 -21.98 21.59 -10.13
C TYR A 658 -21.19 20.29 -10.28
N CYS A 659 -19.87 20.41 -10.23
CA CYS A 659 -18.96 19.28 -10.13
C CYS A 659 -18.02 19.50 -8.94
N THR A 660 -17.65 18.43 -8.23
CA THR A 660 -16.67 18.49 -7.12
C THR A 660 -15.31 19.04 -7.53
N CYS A 661 -15.03 19.14 -8.83
CA CYS A 661 -13.83 19.78 -9.35
C CYS A 661 -13.80 21.32 -9.28
N ALA A 662 -14.96 21.96 -9.07
CA ALA A 662 -15.14 23.41 -9.21
C ALA A 662 -14.65 23.98 -10.56
N ASP A 663 -14.81 23.23 -11.66
CA ASP A 663 -14.34 23.55 -13.01
C ASP A 663 -12.81 23.70 -13.15
N HIS A 664 -12.06 23.32 -12.11
CA HIS A 664 -10.61 23.26 -12.11
C HIS A 664 -10.19 21.78 -12.12
N TRP A 665 -10.20 21.16 -13.30
CA TRP A 665 -9.95 19.73 -13.47
C TRP A 665 -8.85 19.44 -14.46
#